data_AF-A0A8H6WVE1-F1
#
_entry.id   AF-A0A8H6WVE1-F1
#
_cell.length_a   1.000
_cell.length_b   1.000
_cell.length_c   1.000
_cell.angle_alpha   90.00
_cell.angle_beta   90.00
_cell.angle_gamma   90.00
#
_symmetry.space_group_name_H-M   'P 1'
#
loop_
_entity.id
_entity.type
_entity.pdbx_description
1 polymer ?
#
loop_
_entity_poly.entity_id
_entity_poly.type
_entity_poly.pdbx_seq_one_letter_code
_entity_poly.pdbx_strand_id
1 'polypeptide(L)'
;MEAIGPPPLLDVLTRALQESQCETAKLRLQLQESETLLYVLRESSGYANLQSRVAALETREAELDERERQVDIRLESVKKESSENAEERRAVQEGADAIAKERDDAMEDTEANRMAAETALYELLREHEELKKSFTQEKEALETEVVASRSRPDVAESTAALRAEIEIRKAETEAAQRELVETEGERAKLATENAELGKDNIALRIKLAAAAKDTADRTAQAAVLRSQLLATENSISLQQTRAAELGSERDTLRDECAKVQRAAAAARAEGDILRSRFDVAERRAAAHKEVCLNLEEVVKQRTAEVDRLQQRILTLEAELNACLVKTHREPARVEPLFLESPTEDDPYAPELPPDLIALSRRASLEHPPIAFFPEDDIYVKSEPTSSNELDFDADPPRRRRSQSPPRASTSKVQLKPKSARNDAARRLAPHAERQKYLEHMAPFVRPSSRSHFKDLRPVSLAHGALSMLSQAESKTSLPCLFLRHRTVWCTPDRLHALGFVPTQRLVDEQWVPDDTLSRLAERDQRAHLFVQDGREATSPVHYAGIYAVHDMRAVHPPGSILPSDILFTGVMAAMNLRVRRRGSEGYEVLHDKLRELYPDGRPRTECFGLQCVGLDEELYRWLLSLNWAGTSPMLVASSWRPGGEEGEEDEFGRRSRTKNSRRQERSDSESSEEERERKRKTARKAERSWRSRSR
;
A
#
# COMPACT_ATOMS: atom_id res chain seq x y z
N MET A 1 -32.51 19.29 12.69
CA MET A 1 -31.60 18.31 12.06
C MET A 1 -31.20 17.33 13.14
N GLU A 2 -31.91 16.21 13.19
CA GLU A 2 -31.69 15.15 14.19
C GLU A 2 -30.37 14.44 13.88
N ALA A 3 -29.51 14.35 14.89
CA ALA A 3 -28.23 13.68 14.79
C ALA A 3 -28.44 12.17 14.70
N ILE A 4 -28.19 11.60 13.52
CA ILE A 4 -28.11 10.15 13.35
C ILE A 4 -26.80 9.71 14.02
N GLY A 5 -26.92 9.20 15.25
CA GLY A 5 -25.80 8.60 15.96
C GLY A 5 -25.28 7.36 15.22
N PRO A 6 -23.99 7.01 15.39
CA PRO A 6 -23.43 5.81 14.79
C PRO A 6 -24.20 4.56 15.25
N PRO A 7 -24.43 3.57 14.37
CA PRO A 7 -25.15 2.37 14.74
C PRO A 7 -24.43 1.66 15.89
N PRO A 8 -25.16 1.13 16.87
CA PRO A 8 -24.56 0.43 18.01
C PRO A 8 -23.69 -0.72 17.51
N LEU A 9 -22.53 -0.91 18.15
CA LEU A 9 -21.54 -1.95 17.83
C LEU A 9 -22.17 -3.34 17.63
N LEU A 10 -23.26 -3.61 18.35
CA LEU A 10 -24.04 -4.84 18.25
C LEU A 10 -24.63 -5.06 16.85
N ASP A 11 -25.10 -4.02 16.17
CA ASP A 11 -25.68 -4.13 14.82
C ASP A 11 -24.61 -4.45 13.77
N VAL A 12 -23.41 -3.88 13.94
CA VAL A 12 -22.26 -4.16 13.07
C VAL A 12 -21.80 -5.60 13.23
N LEU A 13 -21.70 -6.08 14.48
CA LEU A 13 -21.33 -7.47 14.77
C LEU A 13 -22.39 -8.47 14.30
N THR A 14 -23.67 -8.11 14.40
CA THR A 14 -24.78 -8.97 13.95
C THR A 14 -24.79 -9.10 12.42
N ARG A 15 -24.51 -8.01 11.68
CA ARG A 15 -24.33 -8.09 10.22
C ARG A 15 -23.12 -8.92 9.82
N ALA A 16 -21.98 -8.71 10.46
CA ALA A 16 -20.77 -9.50 10.15
C ALA A 16 -20.98 -11.00 10.41
N LEU A 17 -21.72 -11.35 11.46
CA LEU A 17 -22.07 -12.75 11.74
C LEU A 17 -23.04 -13.32 10.67
N GLN A 18 -24.03 -12.53 10.24
CA GLN A 18 -24.94 -12.94 9.16
C GLN A 18 -24.23 -13.12 7.81
N GLU A 19 -23.31 -12.22 7.47
CA GLU A 19 -22.49 -12.31 6.25
C GLU A 19 -21.62 -13.58 6.27
N SER A 20 -20.95 -13.85 7.41
CA SER A 20 -20.14 -15.08 7.58
C SER A 20 -20.98 -16.36 7.50
N GLN A 21 -22.19 -16.37 8.07
CA GLN A 21 -23.12 -17.50 7.98
C GLN A 21 -23.62 -17.71 6.54
N CYS A 22 -23.80 -16.63 5.78
CA CYS A 22 -24.21 -16.71 4.38
C CYS A 22 -23.09 -17.26 3.48
N GLU A 23 -21.84 -16.85 3.72
CA GLU A 23 -20.67 -17.38 3.00
C GLU A 23 -20.43 -18.86 3.29
N THR A 24 -20.54 -19.29 4.55
CA THR A 24 -20.40 -20.72 4.90
C THR A 24 -21.51 -21.57 4.31
N ALA A 25 -22.74 -21.06 4.20
CA ALA A 25 -23.83 -21.75 3.50
C ALA A 25 -23.54 -21.91 2.00
N LYS A 26 -22.98 -20.88 1.35
CA LYS A 26 -22.61 -20.92 -0.08
C LYS A 26 -21.52 -21.96 -0.36
N LEU A 27 -20.49 -22.03 0.49
CA LEU A 27 -19.40 -23.02 0.35
C LEU A 27 -19.90 -24.46 0.53
N ARG A 28 -20.84 -24.71 1.45
CA ARG A 28 -21.47 -26.03 1.61
C ARG A 28 -22.25 -26.46 0.37
N LEU A 29 -22.92 -25.52 -0.28
CA LEU A 29 -23.68 -25.78 -1.50
C LEU A 29 -22.75 -26.12 -2.68
N GLN A 30 -21.63 -25.40 -2.81
CA GLN A 30 -20.59 -25.72 -3.80
C GLN A 30 -19.93 -27.08 -3.56
N LEU A 31 -19.69 -27.44 -2.29
CA LEU A 31 -19.16 -28.76 -1.94
C LEU A 31 -20.16 -29.85 -2.34
N GLN A 32 -21.45 -29.67 -2.02
CA GLN A 32 -22.50 -30.62 -2.38
C GLN A 32 -22.63 -30.76 -3.91
N GLU A 33 -22.57 -29.65 -4.67
CA GLU A 33 -22.57 -29.67 -6.14
C GLU A 33 -21.37 -30.48 -6.68
N SER A 34 -20.18 -30.28 -6.12
CA SER A 34 -18.98 -31.03 -6.52
C SER A 34 -19.06 -32.53 -6.18
N GLU A 35 -19.67 -32.90 -5.05
CA GLU A 35 -19.91 -34.30 -4.69
C GLU A 35 -20.92 -34.96 -5.63
N THR A 36 -21.99 -34.26 -6.03
CA THR A 36 -22.91 -34.77 -7.06
C THR A 36 -22.23 -34.92 -8.43
N LEU A 37 -21.34 -34.01 -8.83
CA LEU A 37 -20.58 -34.14 -10.08
C LEU A 37 -19.64 -35.36 -10.05
N LEU A 38 -18.98 -35.61 -8.91
CA LEU A 38 -18.15 -36.81 -8.73
C LEU A 38 -18.99 -38.09 -8.74
N TYR A 39 -20.20 -38.07 -8.16
CA TYR A 39 -21.12 -39.20 -8.20
C TYR A 39 -21.61 -39.48 -9.64
N VAL A 40 -21.97 -38.43 -10.38
CA VAL A 40 -22.39 -38.55 -11.80
C VAL A 40 -21.23 -39.01 -12.69
N LEU A 41 -20.00 -38.58 -12.43
CA LEU A 41 -18.82 -39.07 -13.15
C LEU A 41 -18.53 -40.55 -12.84
N ARG A 42 -18.77 -40.99 -11.60
CA ARG A 42 -18.63 -42.39 -11.18
C ARG A 42 -19.71 -43.30 -11.76
N GLU A 43 -20.92 -42.79 -11.97
CA GLU A 43 -22.01 -43.48 -12.67
C GLU A 43 -21.99 -43.26 -14.20
N SER A 44 -21.09 -42.41 -14.71
CA SER A 44 -21.02 -42.16 -16.14
C SER A 44 -20.60 -43.44 -16.88
N SER A 45 -21.35 -43.72 -17.95
CA SER A 45 -21.33 -44.96 -18.75
C SER A 45 -19.96 -45.48 -19.21
N GLY A 46 -18.89 -44.68 -19.12
CA GLY A 46 -17.53 -45.09 -19.48
C GLY A 46 -16.97 -46.21 -18.61
N TYR A 47 -17.22 -46.19 -17.29
CA TYR A 47 -16.64 -47.18 -16.37
C TYR A 47 -17.36 -48.55 -16.45
N ALA A 48 -18.69 -48.52 -16.61
CA ALA A 48 -19.50 -49.72 -16.82
C ALA A 48 -19.28 -50.36 -18.20
N ASN A 49 -19.03 -49.54 -19.24
CA ASN A 49 -18.67 -50.04 -20.57
C ASN A 49 -17.29 -50.71 -20.60
N LEU A 50 -16.32 -50.20 -19.84
CA LEU A 50 -15.00 -50.82 -19.73
C LEU A 50 -15.05 -52.16 -18.99
N GLN A 51 -15.76 -52.26 -17.87
CA GLN A 51 -15.94 -53.54 -17.18
C GLN A 51 -16.70 -54.56 -18.03
N SER A 52 -17.72 -54.12 -18.77
CA SER A 52 -18.46 -55.01 -19.69
C SER A 52 -17.60 -55.45 -20.89
N ARG A 53 -16.72 -54.58 -21.41
CA ARG A 53 -15.76 -54.96 -22.46
C ARG A 53 -14.71 -55.94 -21.97
N VAL A 54 -14.20 -55.77 -20.75
CA VAL A 54 -13.23 -56.71 -20.16
C VAL A 54 -13.86 -58.09 -19.96
N ALA A 55 -15.07 -58.16 -19.39
CA ALA A 55 -15.79 -59.44 -19.25
C ALA A 55 -16.14 -60.09 -20.60
N ALA A 56 -16.44 -59.29 -21.64
CA ALA A 56 -16.68 -59.79 -22.99
C ALA A 56 -15.40 -60.32 -23.67
N LEU A 57 -14.23 -59.76 -23.35
CA LEU A 57 -12.95 -60.26 -23.86
C LEU A 57 -12.55 -61.56 -23.18
N GLU A 58 -12.70 -61.66 -21.85
CA GLU A 58 -12.41 -62.90 -21.09
C GLU A 58 -13.28 -64.08 -21.55
N THR A 59 -14.56 -63.83 -21.86
CA THR A 59 -15.47 -64.86 -22.39
C THR A 59 -15.10 -65.27 -23.81
N ARG A 60 -14.69 -64.34 -24.67
CA ARG A 60 -14.25 -64.64 -26.04
C ARG A 60 -12.92 -65.40 -26.07
N GLU A 61 -12.00 -65.12 -25.16
CA GLU A 61 -10.74 -65.87 -24.99
C GLU A 61 -11.03 -67.33 -24.62
N ALA A 62 -11.94 -67.57 -23.67
CA ALA A 62 -12.36 -68.93 -23.30
C ALA A 62 -13.05 -69.69 -24.46
N GLU A 63 -13.78 -69.00 -25.34
CA GLU A 63 -14.39 -69.61 -26.53
C GLU A 63 -13.34 -69.99 -27.59
N LEU A 64 -12.28 -69.20 -27.76
CA LEU A 64 -11.18 -69.50 -28.68
C LEU A 64 -10.38 -70.71 -28.19
N ASP A 65 -10.05 -70.77 -26.90
CA ASP A 65 -9.37 -71.92 -26.29
C ASP A 65 -10.16 -73.24 -26.49
N GLU A 66 -11.48 -73.18 -26.40
CA GLU A 66 -12.34 -74.35 -26.60
C GLU A 66 -12.44 -74.75 -28.08
N ARG A 67 -12.46 -73.78 -29.01
CA ARG A 67 -12.41 -74.07 -30.46
C ARG A 67 -11.08 -74.70 -30.86
N GLU A 68 -9.97 -74.23 -30.32
CA GLU A 68 -8.64 -74.78 -30.60
C GLU A 68 -8.55 -76.25 -30.15
N ARG A 69 -9.04 -76.57 -28.95
CA ARG A 69 -9.17 -77.97 -28.48
C ARG A 69 -10.03 -78.83 -29.41
N GLN A 70 -11.13 -78.29 -29.93
CA GLN A 70 -11.99 -79.03 -30.85
C GLN A 70 -11.31 -79.29 -32.21
N VAL A 71 -10.50 -78.34 -32.69
CA VAL A 71 -9.70 -78.50 -33.91
C VAL A 71 -8.63 -79.58 -33.72
N ASP A 72 -7.94 -79.59 -32.58
CA ASP A 72 -6.94 -80.62 -32.25
C ASP A 72 -7.56 -82.03 -32.19
N ILE A 73 -8.73 -82.17 -31.54
CA ILE A 73 -9.47 -83.43 -31.48
C ILE A 73 -9.88 -83.90 -32.89
N ARG A 74 -10.34 -82.97 -33.75
CA ARG A 74 -10.70 -83.29 -35.14
C ARG A 74 -9.47 -83.69 -35.96
N LEU A 75 -8.35 -82.99 -35.82
CA LEU A 75 -7.08 -83.33 -36.48
C LEU A 75 -6.56 -84.71 -36.09
N GLU A 76 -6.70 -85.10 -34.82
CA GLU A 76 -6.36 -86.46 -34.36
C GLU A 76 -7.33 -87.52 -34.91
N SER A 77 -8.62 -87.21 -35.02
CA SER A 77 -9.62 -88.14 -35.60
C SER A 77 -9.37 -88.39 -37.09
N VAL A 78 -9.05 -87.33 -37.85
CA VAL A 78 -8.74 -87.39 -39.28
C VAL A 78 -7.43 -88.14 -39.54
N LYS A 79 -6.43 -87.99 -38.66
CA LYS A 79 -5.18 -88.79 -38.72
C LYS A 79 -5.43 -90.28 -38.47
N LYS A 80 -6.42 -90.64 -37.64
CA LYS A 80 -6.79 -92.03 -37.32
C LYS A 80 -7.60 -92.73 -38.43
N GLU A 81 -8.39 -92.00 -39.21
CA GLU A 81 -9.26 -92.60 -40.25
C GLU A 81 -8.56 -92.79 -41.61
N SER A 82 -7.37 -92.22 -41.82
CA SER A 82 -6.71 -92.21 -43.15
C SER A 82 -5.99 -93.50 -43.59
N SER A 83 -6.21 -94.66 -42.95
CA SER A 83 -5.40 -95.86 -43.24
C SER A 83 -5.81 -96.69 -44.45
N GLU A 84 -7.04 -96.66 -45.01
CA GLU A 84 -7.40 -97.57 -46.12
C GLU A 84 -8.45 -97.06 -47.12
N ASN A 85 -8.20 -95.97 -47.86
CA ASN A 85 -8.70 -95.79 -49.25
C ASN A 85 -8.19 -94.50 -49.92
N ALA A 86 -7.98 -94.54 -51.25
CA ALA A 86 -7.41 -93.43 -52.02
C ALA A 86 -8.38 -92.24 -52.25
N GLU A 87 -9.69 -92.47 -52.19
CA GLU A 87 -10.71 -91.40 -52.25
C GLU A 87 -10.85 -90.66 -50.90
N GLU A 88 -10.66 -91.34 -49.77
CA GLU A 88 -10.63 -90.72 -48.44
C GLU A 88 -9.46 -89.74 -48.28
N ARG A 89 -8.31 -90.02 -48.91
CA ARG A 89 -7.16 -89.10 -48.86
C ARG A 89 -7.42 -87.73 -49.49
N ARG A 90 -8.32 -87.63 -50.48
CA ARG A 90 -8.71 -86.32 -51.05
C ARG A 90 -9.64 -85.56 -50.12
N ALA A 91 -10.64 -86.23 -49.53
CA ALA A 91 -11.55 -85.59 -48.58
C ALA A 91 -10.81 -85.15 -47.29
N VAL A 92 -9.84 -85.94 -46.83
CA VAL A 92 -8.95 -85.60 -45.71
C VAL A 92 -8.04 -84.42 -46.04
N GLN A 93 -7.52 -84.34 -47.28
CA GLN A 93 -6.70 -83.21 -47.70
C GLN A 93 -7.54 -81.93 -47.82
N GLU A 94 -8.74 -81.98 -48.40
CA GLU A 94 -9.64 -80.83 -48.48
C GLU A 94 -10.09 -80.37 -47.08
N GLY A 95 -10.31 -81.29 -46.14
CA GLY A 95 -10.58 -80.97 -44.74
C GLY A 95 -9.37 -80.34 -44.03
N ALA A 96 -8.16 -80.82 -44.29
CA ALA A 96 -6.93 -80.25 -43.75
C ALA A 96 -6.66 -78.85 -44.30
N ASP A 97 -6.90 -78.61 -45.59
CA ASP A 97 -6.74 -77.31 -46.23
C ASP A 97 -7.79 -76.30 -45.72
N ALA A 98 -9.03 -76.76 -45.45
CA ALA A 98 -10.07 -75.92 -44.83
C ALA A 98 -9.73 -75.54 -43.37
N ILE A 99 -9.19 -76.47 -42.58
CA ILE A 99 -8.73 -76.20 -41.20
C ILE A 99 -7.50 -75.28 -41.21
N ALA A 100 -6.58 -75.45 -42.14
CA ALA A 100 -5.42 -74.56 -42.30
C ALA A 100 -5.88 -73.13 -42.61
N LYS A 101 -6.87 -72.98 -43.49
CA LYS A 101 -7.46 -71.67 -43.80
C LYS A 101 -8.18 -71.03 -42.60
N GLU A 102 -8.98 -71.81 -41.85
CA GLU A 102 -9.67 -71.31 -40.65
C GLU A 102 -8.68 -70.89 -39.56
N ARG A 103 -7.53 -71.57 -39.45
CA ARG A 103 -6.42 -71.18 -38.58
C ARG A 103 -5.73 -69.89 -39.05
N ASP A 104 -5.49 -69.74 -40.35
CA ASP A 104 -4.88 -68.53 -40.91
C ASP A 104 -5.79 -67.31 -40.70
N ASP A 105 -7.11 -67.47 -40.95
CA ASP A 105 -8.10 -66.42 -40.70
C ASP A 105 -8.18 -66.06 -39.18
N ALA A 106 -8.08 -67.05 -38.27
CA ALA A 106 -8.04 -66.81 -36.83
C ALA A 106 -6.74 -66.12 -36.37
N MET A 107 -5.60 -66.45 -36.97
CA MET A 107 -4.32 -65.78 -36.74
C MET A 107 -4.39 -64.30 -37.18
N GLU A 108 -4.98 -64.01 -38.34
CA GLU A 108 -5.17 -62.65 -38.83
C GLU A 108 -6.06 -61.82 -37.89
N ASP A 109 -7.15 -62.41 -37.38
CA ASP A 109 -8.02 -61.79 -36.36
C ASP A 109 -7.28 -61.53 -35.03
N THR A 110 -6.42 -62.45 -34.58
CA THR A 110 -5.62 -62.24 -33.35
C THR A 110 -4.54 -61.17 -33.54
N GLU A 111 -3.92 -61.09 -34.70
CA GLU A 111 -2.92 -60.07 -35.03
C GLU A 111 -3.56 -58.67 -35.17
N ALA A 112 -4.76 -58.60 -35.76
CA ALA A 112 -5.55 -57.37 -35.80
C ALA A 112 -5.95 -56.90 -34.39
N ASN A 113 -6.36 -57.81 -33.51
CA ASN A 113 -6.65 -57.49 -32.10
C ASN A 113 -5.39 -57.07 -31.33
N ARG A 114 -4.23 -57.69 -31.60
CA ARG A 114 -2.94 -57.28 -31.01
C ARG A 114 -2.56 -55.86 -31.43
N MET A 115 -2.65 -55.56 -32.73
CA MET A 115 -2.40 -54.21 -33.26
C MET A 115 -3.36 -53.18 -32.65
N ALA A 116 -4.64 -53.52 -32.48
CA ALA A 116 -5.61 -52.64 -31.82
C ALA A 116 -5.26 -52.39 -30.33
N ALA A 117 -4.81 -53.42 -29.61
CA ALA A 117 -4.37 -53.31 -28.22
C ALA A 117 -3.08 -52.49 -28.07
N GLU A 118 -2.09 -52.71 -28.96
CA GLU A 118 -0.86 -51.91 -29.02
C GLU A 118 -1.18 -50.43 -29.31
N THR A 119 -2.08 -50.16 -30.26
CA THR A 119 -2.50 -48.79 -30.59
C THR A 119 -3.17 -48.10 -29.39
N ALA A 120 -4.08 -48.81 -28.69
CA ALA A 120 -4.73 -48.29 -27.48
C ALA A 120 -3.73 -48.03 -26.33
N LEU A 121 -2.69 -48.87 -26.21
CA LEU A 121 -1.62 -48.65 -25.23
C LEU A 121 -0.81 -47.39 -25.56
N TYR A 122 -0.45 -47.18 -26.83
CA TYR A 122 0.25 -45.96 -27.25
C TYR A 122 -0.57 -44.69 -27.03
N GLU A 123 -1.89 -44.74 -27.26
CA GLU A 123 -2.79 -43.62 -26.96
C GLU A 123 -2.82 -43.32 -25.45
N LEU A 124 -2.94 -44.34 -24.59
CA LEU A 124 -2.90 -44.17 -23.13
C LEU A 124 -1.55 -43.63 -22.63
N LEU A 125 -0.43 -44.08 -23.19
CA LEU A 125 0.90 -43.56 -22.86
C LEU A 125 1.03 -42.07 -23.27
N ARG A 126 0.49 -41.71 -24.44
CA ARG A 126 0.46 -40.31 -24.91
C ARG A 126 -0.37 -39.43 -23.98
N GLU A 127 -1.56 -39.86 -23.60
CA GLU A 127 -2.43 -39.15 -22.65
C GLU A 127 -1.76 -39.00 -21.28
N HIS A 128 -1.08 -40.05 -20.81
CA HIS A 128 -0.33 -39.98 -19.56
C HIS A 128 0.83 -38.98 -19.62
N GLU A 129 1.58 -38.93 -20.72
CA GLU A 129 2.63 -37.91 -20.89
C GLU A 129 2.07 -36.49 -20.94
N GLU A 130 0.93 -36.29 -21.59
CA GLU A 130 0.24 -34.99 -21.64
C GLU A 130 -0.24 -34.57 -20.24
N LEU A 131 -0.86 -35.47 -19.48
CA LEU A 131 -1.27 -35.27 -18.08
C LEU A 131 -0.07 -34.99 -17.17
N LYS A 132 1.04 -35.71 -17.37
CA LYS A 132 2.27 -35.49 -16.60
C LYS A 132 2.84 -34.09 -16.88
N LYS A 133 2.86 -33.66 -18.14
CA LYS A 133 3.30 -32.31 -18.54
C LYS A 133 2.39 -31.23 -17.95
N SER A 134 1.07 -31.38 -18.03
CA SER A 134 0.13 -30.42 -17.45
C SER A 134 0.27 -30.34 -15.93
N PHE A 135 0.44 -31.49 -15.27
CA PHE A 135 0.66 -31.54 -13.82
C PHE A 135 1.96 -30.86 -13.40
N THR A 136 3.06 -31.07 -14.13
CA THR A 136 4.32 -30.39 -13.84
C THR A 136 4.21 -28.88 -14.00
N GLN A 137 3.50 -28.41 -15.04
CA GLN A 137 3.27 -26.97 -15.25
C GLN A 137 2.38 -26.37 -14.15
N GLU A 138 1.31 -27.06 -13.75
CA GLU A 138 0.42 -26.60 -12.68
C GLU A 138 1.13 -26.60 -11.32
N LYS A 139 1.98 -27.61 -11.06
CA LYS A 139 2.84 -27.66 -9.87
C LYS A 139 3.84 -26.49 -9.84
N GLU A 140 4.52 -26.22 -10.95
CA GLU A 140 5.47 -25.08 -11.05
C GLU A 140 4.74 -23.73 -10.88
N ALA A 141 3.53 -23.59 -11.44
CA ALA A 141 2.68 -22.42 -11.26
C ALA A 141 2.26 -22.23 -9.78
N LEU A 142 1.85 -23.31 -9.11
CA LEU A 142 1.50 -23.29 -7.68
C LEU A 142 2.73 -23.02 -6.80
N GLU A 143 3.88 -23.62 -7.09
CA GLU A 143 5.12 -23.38 -6.34
C GLU A 143 5.59 -21.93 -6.51
N THR A 144 5.51 -21.37 -7.72
CA THR A 144 5.82 -19.96 -7.96
C THR A 144 4.82 -19.03 -7.28
N GLU A 145 3.52 -19.35 -7.24
CA GLU A 145 2.51 -18.59 -6.51
C GLU A 145 2.70 -18.67 -4.99
N VAL A 146 3.04 -19.84 -4.44
CA VAL A 146 3.35 -20.03 -3.02
C VAL A 146 4.63 -19.28 -2.64
N VAL A 147 5.67 -19.31 -3.48
CA VAL A 147 6.90 -18.54 -3.26
C VAL A 147 6.64 -17.05 -3.39
N ALA A 148 5.83 -16.59 -4.36
CA ALA A 148 5.43 -15.19 -4.49
C ALA A 148 4.59 -14.71 -3.31
N SER A 149 3.74 -15.57 -2.75
CA SER A 149 2.90 -15.29 -1.58
C SER A 149 3.69 -15.28 -0.28
N ARG A 150 4.68 -16.18 -0.13
CA ARG A 150 5.63 -16.21 1.01
C ARG A 150 6.66 -15.09 0.93
N SER A 151 6.99 -14.61 -0.27
CA SER A 151 7.94 -13.51 -0.51
C SER A 151 7.27 -12.13 -0.61
N ARG A 152 6.06 -11.95 -0.07
CA ARG A 152 5.51 -10.62 0.25
C ARG A 152 5.98 -10.19 1.65
N PRO A 153 7.18 -9.55 1.79
CA PRO A 153 7.65 -9.01 3.07
C PRO A 153 6.70 -7.94 3.64
N ASP A 154 5.88 -7.34 2.77
CA ASP A 154 5.04 -6.19 3.08
C ASP A 154 4.09 -6.38 4.26
N VAL A 155 3.53 -7.57 4.51
CA VAL A 155 2.49 -7.71 5.56
C VAL A 155 3.12 -7.86 6.96
N ALA A 156 4.19 -8.66 7.10
CA ALA A 156 4.89 -8.82 8.36
C ALA A 156 5.65 -7.54 8.74
N GLU A 157 6.28 -6.89 7.76
CA GLU A 157 7.01 -5.64 7.96
C GLU A 157 6.04 -4.46 8.19
N SER A 158 4.90 -4.40 7.48
CA SER A 158 3.86 -3.41 7.74
C SER A 158 3.20 -3.58 9.11
N THR A 159 2.94 -4.81 9.55
CA THR A 159 2.37 -5.05 10.89
C THR A 159 3.36 -4.73 12.01
N ALA A 160 4.65 -4.97 11.81
CA ALA A 160 5.70 -4.55 12.74
C ALA A 160 5.85 -3.02 12.78
N ALA A 161 5.83 -2.35 11.63
CA ALA A 161 5.88 -0.89 11.54
C ALA A 161 4.67 -0.23 12.20
N LEU A 162 3.45 -0.75 11.98
CA LEU A 162 2.24 -0.25 12.62
C LEU A 162 2.26 -0.46 14.15
N ARG A 163 2.82 -1.57 14.65
CA ARG A 163 3.00 -1.79 16.09
C ARG A 163 3.96 -0.77 16.71
N ALA A 164 5.09 -0.50 16.06
CA ALA A 164 6.05 0.51 16.50
C ALA A 164 5.42 1.91 16.51
N GLU A 165 4.66 2.27 15.48
CA GLU A 165 3.94 3.55 15.42
C GLU A 165 2.88 3.68 16.53
N ILE A 166 2.13 2.60 16.82
CA ILE A 166 1.17 2.57 17.92
C ILE A 166 1.87 2.79 19.28
N GLU A 167 3.04 2.18 19.51
CA GLU A 167 3.79 2.38 20.75
C GLU A 167 4.31 3.82 20.90
N ILE A 168 4.83 4.41 19.82
CA ILE A 168 5.28 5.81 19.81
C ILE A 168 4.11 6.74 20.15
N ARG A 169 2.95 6.59 19.48
CA ARG A 169 1.77 7.43 19.76
C ARG A 169 1.23 7.21 21.17
N LYS A 170 1.30 6.00 21.71
CA LYS A 170 0.94 5.73 23.11
C LYS A 170 1.85 6.50 24.06
N ALA A 171 3.17 6.46 23.83
CA ALA A 171 4.13 7.22 24.63
C ALA A 171 3.88 8.74 24.56
N GLU A 172 3.56 9.28 23.37
CA GLU A 172 3.18 10.68 23.19
C GLU A 172 1.91 11.04 23.99
N THR A 173 0.87 10.20 23.96
CA THR A 173 -0.34 10.45 24.74
C THR A 173 -0.09 10.41 26.25
N GLU A 174 0.79 9.52 26.72
CA GLU A 174 1.19 9.43 28.12
C GLU A 174 2.06 10.63 28.55
N ALA A 175 2.88 11.16 27.66
CA ALA A 175 3.66 12.38 27.90
C ALA A 175 2.73 13.62 27.97
N ALA A 176 1.83 13.79 27.01
CA ALA A 176 0.85 14.88 27.00
C ALA A 176 -0.08 14.82 28.23
N GLN A 177 -0.43 13.62 28.70
CA GLN A 177 -1.24 13.46 29.90
C GLN A 177 -0.47 13.80 31.19
N ARG A 178 0.84 13.56 31.23
CA ARG A 178 1.71 14.03 32.34
C ARG A 178 1.81 15.55 32.37
N GLU A 179 2.03 16.19 31.21
CA GLU A 179 2.08 17.65 31.08
C GLU A 179 0.75 18.31 31.47
N LEU A 180 -0.39 17.69 31.10
CA LEU A 180 -1.71 18.16 31.54
C LEU A 180 -1.87 18.13 33.07
N VAL A 181 -1.40 17.05 33.72
CA VAL A 181 -1.46 16.95 35.19
C VAL A 181 -0.56 17.99 35.86
N GLU A 182 0.61 18.28 35.29
CA GLU A 182 1.53 19.29 35.80
C GLU A 182 0.93 20.70 35.69
N THR A 183 0.41 21.07 34.51
CA THR A 183 -0.24 22.36 34.27
C THR A 183 -1.51 22.55 35.11
N GLU A 184 -2.31 21.51 35.34
CA GLU A 184 -3.43 21.54 36.28
C GLU A 184 -2.96 21.75 37.73
N GLY A 185 -1.83 21.15 38.10
CA GLY A 185 -1.18 21.35 39.40
C GLY A 185 -0.71 22.79 39.62
N GLU A 186 -0.09 23.41 38.62
CA GLU A 186 0.32 24.82 38.67
C GLU A 186 -0.88 25.76 38.74
N ARG A 187 -1.93 25.49 37.95
CA ARG A 187 -3.18 26.25 38.00
C ARG A 187 -3.83 26.17 39.38
N ALA A 188 -3.76 25.03 40.06
CA ALA A 188 -4.26 24.89 41.42
C ALA A 188 -3.46 25.73 42.42
N LYS A 189 -2.12 25.77 42.29
CA LYS A 189 -1.25 26.63 43.13
C LYS A 189 -1.55 28.12 42.93
N LEU A 190 -1.65 28.58 41.68
CA LEU A 190 -2.00 29.97 41.36
C LEU A 190 -3.41 30.35 41.83
N ALA A 191 -4.35 29.40 41.81
CA ALA A 191 -5.68 29.62 42.36
C ALA A 191 -5.65 29.81 43.89
N THR A 192 -4.80 29.05 44.61
CA THR A 192 -4.62 29.24 46.05
C THR A 192 -3.92 30.56 46.39
N GLU A 193 -2.88 30.95 45.64
CA GLU A 193 -2.19 32.23 45.86
C GLU A 193 -3.12 33.43 45.59
N ASN A 194 -3.93 33.38 44.52
CA ASN A 194 -4.95 34.40 44.26
C ASN A 194 -6.01 34.49 45.36
N ALA A 195 -6.39 33.36 45.96
CA ALA A 195 -7.34 33.34 47.06
C ALA A 195 -6.74 33.96 48.35
N GLU A 196 -5.45 33.78 48.60
CA GLU A 196 -4.74 34.42 49.73
C GLU A 196 -4.58 35.92 49.52
N LEU A 197 -4.13 36.36 48.33
CA LEU A 197 -4.04 37.78 47.99
C LEU A 197 -5.41 38.49 48.08
N GLY A 198 -6.49 37.80 47.70
CA GLY A 198 -7.85 38.30 47.86
C GLY A 198 -8.23 38.53 49.33
N LYS A 199 -7.86 37.61 50.23
CA LYS A 199 -8.09 37.77 51.68
C LYS A 199 -7.29 38.94 52.25
N ASP A 200 -6.03 39.09 51.85
CA ASP A 200 -5.16 40.18 52.29
C ASP A 200 -5.68 41.55 51.82
N ASN A 201 -6.17 41.64 50.58
CA ASN A 201 -6.76 42.87 50.05
C ASN A 201 -8.02 43.29 50.83
N ILE A 202 -8.89 42.31 51.16
CA ILE A 202 -10.07 42.55 52.00
C ILE A 202 -9.65 43.02 53.40
N ALA A 203 -8.65 42.38 54.02
CA ALA A 203 -8.15 42.77 55.33
C ALA A 203 -7.55 44.18 55.34
N LEU A 204 -6.79 44.57 54.31
CA LEU A 204 -6.26 45.93 54.15
C LEU A 204 -7.38 46.96 53.96
N ARG A 205 -8.42 46.64 53.19
CA ARG A 205 -9.60 47.51 53.03
C ARG A 205 -10.36 47.72 54.35
N ILE A 206 -10.50 46.67 55.16
CA ILE A 206 -11.10 46.77 56.49
C ILE A 206 -10.24 47.67 57.41
N LYS A 207 -8.91 47.52 57.39
CA LYS A 207 -7.99 48.38 58.15
C LYS A 207 -8.04 49.84 57.67
N LEU A 208 -8.10 50.06 56.37
CA LEU A 208 -8.26 51.40 55.77
C LEU A 208 -9.58 52.05 56.19
N ALA A 209 -10.68 51.29 56.17
CA ALA A 209 -12.00 51.76 56.60
C ALA A 209 -12.05 52.05 58.11
N ALA A 210 -11.37 51.25 58.94
CA ALA A 210 -11.25 51.50 60.38
C ALA A 210 -10.41 52.76 60.66
N ALA A 211 -9.27 52.94 59.99
CA ALA A 211 -8.45 54.14 60.09
C ALA A 211 -9.18 55.40 59.57
N ALA A 212 -10.00 55.27 58.52
CA ALA A 212 -10.86 56.32 58.01
C ALA A 212 -11.99 56.70 58.99
N LYS A 213 -12.41 55.76 59.85
CA LYS A 213 -13.42 55.99 60.90
C LYS A 213 -12.85 56.68 62.13
N ASP A 214 -11.62 56.33 62.53
CA ASP A 214 -10.91 56.98 63.66
C ASP A 214 -10.40 58.40 63.33
N THR A 215 -10.39 58.79 62.05
CA THR A 215 -9.89 60.09 61.57
C THR A 215 -10.96 61.19 61.49
N ALA A 216 -12.21 60.92 61.89
CA ALA A 216 -13.23 61.96 62.04
C ALA A 216 -12.94 62.93 63.22
N ASP A 217 -12.07 62.56 64.18
CA ASP A 217 -11.97 63.26 65.48
C ASP A 217 -10.69 64.08 65.75
N ARG A 218 -9.64 64.12 64.90
CA ARG A 218 -8.39 64.85 65.24
C ARG A 218 -7.64 65.49 64.06
N THR A 219 -7.82 66.80 63.87
CA THR A 219 -7.33 67.58 62.70
C THR A 219 -5.89 68.15 62.78
N ALA A 220 -5.01 67.67 63.66
CA ALA A 220 -3.61 68.15 63.72
C ALA A 220 -2.53 67.10 63.35
N GLN A 221 -2.85 65.80 63.24
CA GLN A 221 -1.91 64.74 62.80
C GLN A 221 -1.91 64.50 61.27
N ALA A 222 -2.55 65.40 60.50
CA ALA A 222 -2.94 65.19 59.11
C ALA A 222 -1.78 64.99 58.09
N ALA A 223 -0.54 65.43 58.39
CA ALA A 223 0.57 65.31 57.44
C ALA A 223 1.20 63.90 57.40
N VAL A 224 1.49 63.31 58.58
CA VAL A 224 2.01 61.93 58.69
C VAL A 224 0.94 60.93 58.26
N LEU A 225 -0.32 61.21 58.54
CA LEU A 225 -1.44 60.36 58.14
C LEU A 225 -1.69 60.41 56.63
N ARG A 226 -1.51 61.56 55.97
CA ARG A 226 -1.56 61.64 54.49
C ARG A 226 -0.45 60.82 53.84
N SER A 227 0.77 60.79 54.41
CA SER A 227 1.84 59.95 53.85
C SER A 227 1.56 58.47 54.07
N GLN A 228 0.95 58.08 55.21
CA GLN A 228 0.55 56.70 55.46
C GLN A 228 -0.63 56.27 54.56
N LEU A 229 -1.61 57.13 54.32
CA LEU A 229 -2.71 56.89 53.37
C LEU A 229 -2.21 56.74 51.94
N LEU A 230 -1.28 57.60 51.50
CA LEU A 230 -0.67 57.46 50.17
C LEU A 230 0.15 56.17 50.06
N ALA A 231 0.84 55.76 51.13
CA ALA A 231 1.58 54.50 51.15
C ALA A 231 0.64 53.28 51.07
N THR A 232 -0.51 53.31 51.75
CA THR A 232 -1.49 52.23 51.68
C THR A 232 -2.25 52.21 50.36
N GLU A 233 -2.57 53.38 49.80
CA GLU A 233 -3.17 53.49 48.45
C GLU A 233 -2.22 52.95 47.37
N ASN A 234 -0.93 53.29 47.45
CA ASN A 234 0.09 52.72 46.55
C ASN A 234 0.22 51.21 46.72
N SER A 235 0.18 50.70 47.95
CA SER A 235 0.20 49.26 48.22
C SER A 235 -1.04 48.53 47.66
N ILE A 236 -2.22 49.12 47.80
CA ILE A 236 -3.47 48.58 47.22
C ILE A 236 -3.41 48.59 45.70
N SER A 237 -2.93 49.68 45.09
CA SER A 237 -2.76 49.78 43.64
C SER A 237 -1.79 48.71 43.12
N LEU A 238 -0.68 48.48 43.81
CA LEU A 238 0.31 47.47 43.42
C LEU A 238 -0.22 46.02 43.59
N GLN A 239 -1.06 45.78 44.60
CA GLN A 239 -1.76 44.50 44.75
C GLN A 239 -2.82 44.29 43.66
N GLN A 240 -3.50 45.36 43.22
CA GLN A 240 -4.48 45.28 42.13
C GLN A 240 -3.82 44.98 40.78
N THR A 241 -2.67 45.58 40.49
CA THR A 241 -1.90 45.27 39.27
C THR A 241 -1.40 43.82 39.30
N ARG A 242 -0.86 43.35 40.43
CA ARG A 242 -0.42 41.95 40.57
C ARG A 242 -1.58 40.95 40.44
N ALA A 243 -2.75 41.26 40.98
CA ALA A 243 -3.95 40.41 40.82
C ALA A 243 -4.44 40.37 39.36
N ALA A 244 -4.31 41.48 38.61
CA ALA A 244 -4.64 41.52 37.19
C ALA A 244 -3.65 40.70 36.34
N GLU A 245 -2.36 40.77 36.64
CA GLU A 245 -1.31 39.96 36.01
C GLU A 245 -1.54 38.46 36.24
N LEU A 246 -1.74 38.04 37.50
CA LEU A 246 -2.08 36.65 37.85
C LEU A 246 -3.40 36.18 37.22
N GLY A 247 -4.36 37.09 37.05
CA GLY A 247 -5.60 36.82 36.32
C GLY A 247 -5.35 36.54 34.83
N SER A 248 -4.48 37.33 34.21
CA SER A 248 -4.09 37.14 32.81
C SER A 248 -3.29 35.85 32.59
N GLU A 249 -2.35 35.52 33.47
CA GLU A 249 -1.58 34.27 33.43
C GLU A 249 -2.48 33.03 33.62
N ARG A 250 -3.49 33.12 34.49
CA ARG A 250 -4.47 32.05 34.66
C ARG A 250 -5.30 31.83 33.39
N ASP A 251 -5.64 32.90 32.69
CA ASP A 251 -6.43 32.81 31.46
C ASP A 251 -5.56 32.29 30.28
N THR A 252 -4.27 32.64 30.21
CA THR A 252 -3.33 32.03 29.24
C THR A 252 -3.13 30.54 29.49
N LEU A 253 -2.93 30.13 30.75
CA LEU A 253 -2.82 28.71 31.11
C LEU A 253 -4.11 27.94 30.80
N ARG A 254 -5.29 28.56 30.97
CA ARG A 254 -6.58 27.94 30.58
C ARG A 254 -6.62 27.69 29.07
N ASP A 255 -6.17 28.64 28.26
CA ASP A 255 -6.14 28.50 26.80
C ASP A 255 -5.12 27.43 26.35
N GLU A 256 -3.98 27.33 27.04
CA GLU A 256 -2.97 26.29 26.80
C GLU A 256 -3.50 24.90 27.17
N CYS A 257 -4.11 24.72 28.34
CA CYS A 257 -4.78 23.46 28.69
C CYS A 257 -5.83 23.07 27.64
N ALA A 258 -6.62 24.03 27.15
CA ALA A 258 -7.62 23.76 26.12
C ALA A 258 -7.00 23.36 24.76
N LYS A 259 -5.81 23.85 24.43
CA LYS A 259 -5.03 23.41 23.24
C LYS A 259 -4.50 22.00 23.44
N VAL A 260 -3.89 21.70 24.60
CA VAL A 260 -3.36 20.36 24.93
C VAL A 260 -4.49 19.32 24.94
N GLN A 261 -5.65 19.63 25.51
CA GLN A 261 -6.82 18.73 25.49
C GLN A 261 -7.30 18.43 24.06
N ARG A 262 -7.33 19.44 23.18
CA ARG A 262 -7.67 19.24 21.76
C ARG A 262 -6.64 18.39 21.03
N ALA A 263 -5.35 18.62 21.28
CA ALA A 263 -4.27 17.82 20.71
C ALA A 263 -4.34 16.35 21.19
N ALA A 264 -4.58 16.12 22.48
CA ALA A 264 -4.73 14.79 23.05
C ALA A 264 -5.96 14.05 22.49
N ALA A 265 -7.09 14.75 22.29
CA ALA A 265 -8.27 14.16 21.65
C ALA A 265 -8.00 13.76 20.19
N ALA A 266 -7.29 14.62 19.43
CA ALA A 266 -6.89 14.30 18.06
C ALA A 266 -5.94 13.10 17.99
N ALA A 267 -4.94 13.03 18.87
CA ALA A 267 -4.01 11.91 18.95
C ALA A 267 -4.72 10.58 19.30
N ARG A 268 -5.73 10.60 20.18
CA ARG A 268 -6.56 9.42 20.48
C ARG A 268 -7.35 8.95 19.25
N ALA A 269 -8.00 9.88 18.55
CA ALA A 269 -8.74 9.54 17.33
C ALA A 269 -7.82 8.93 16.24
N GLU A 270 -6.62 9.45 16.08
CA GLU A 270 -5.62 8.89 15.17
C GLU A 270 -5.15 7.50 15.61
N GLY A 271 -4.92 7.31 16.92
CA GLY A 271 -4.61 6.00 17.50
C GLY A 271 -5.71 4.95 17.29
N ASP A 272 -6.98 5.34 17.35
CA ASP A 272 -8.11 4.45 17.07
C ASP A 272 -8.17 4.06 15.59
N ILE A 273 -7.88 5.00 14.68
CA ILE A 273 -7.76 4.72 13.24
C ILE A 273 -6.62 3.73 12.98
N LEU A 274 -5.45 3.94 13.58
CA LEU A 274 -4.30 3.04 13.45
C LEU A 274 -4.61 1.63 13.99
N ARG A 275 -5.29 1.51 15.15
CA ARG A 275 -5.75 0.20 15.65
C ARG A 275 -6.71 -0.48 14.69
N SER A 276 -7.67 0.26 14.13
CA SER A 276 -8.59 -0.33 13.15
C SER A 276 -7.86 -0.86 11.90
N ARG A 277 -6.82 -0.17 11.44
CA ARG A 277 -5.97 -0.61 10.32
C ARG A 277 -5.15 -1.83 10.70
N PHE A 278 -4.60 -1.87 11.92
CA PHE A 278 -3.89 -3.02 12.45
C PHE A 278 -4.81 -4.25 12.52
N ASP A 279 -6.02 -4.13 13.05
CA ASP A 279 -6.99 -5.24 13.14
C ASP A 279 -7.36 -5.78 11.74
N VAL A 280 -7.48 -4.90 10.74
CA VAL A 280 -7.73 -5.31 9.35
C VAL A 280 -6.52 -6.02 8.75
N ALA A 281 -5.30 -5.54 9.01
CA ALA A 281 -4.07 -6.18 8.57
C ALA A 281 -3.88 -7.56 9.21
N GLU A 282 -4.18 -7.69 10.51
CA GLU A 282 -4.12 -8.96 11.24
C GLU A 282 -5.13 -9.98 10.70
N ARG A 283 -6.37 -9.55 10.42
CA ARG A 283 -7.37 -10.41 9.77
C ARG A 283 -6.93 -10.86 8.38
N ARG A 284 -6.32 -9.96 7.58
CA ARG A 284 -5.77 -10.33 6.26
C ARG A 284 -4.62 -11.32 6.38
N ALA A 285 -3.73 -11.15 7.36
CA ALA A 285 -2.65 -12.09 7.61
C ALA A 285 -3.18 -13.47 8.04
N ALA A 286 -4.22 -13.52 8.88
CA ALA A 286 -4.87 -14.76 9.27
C ALA A 286 -5.53 -15.47 8.07
N ALA A 287 -6.29 -14.73 7.25
CA ALA A 287 -6.91 -15.27 6.05
C ALA A 287 -5.87 -15.78 5.04
N HIS A 288 -4.77 -15.05 4.84
CA HIS A 288 -3.68 -15.50 3.98
C HIS A 288 -3.02 -16.78 4.50
N LYS A 289 -2.84 -16.90 5.82
CA LYS A 289 -2.32 -18.13 6.44
C LYS A 289 -3.23 -19.33 6.19
N GLU A 290 -4.55 -19.15 6.28
CA GLU A 290 -5.53 -20.19 5.99
C GLU A 290 -5.49 -20.62 4.51
N VAL A 291 -5.40 -19.67 3.59
CA VAL A 291 -5.23 -19.95 2.15
C VAL A 291 -3.96 -20.75 1.89
N CYS A 292 -2.83 -20.38 2.51
CA CYS A 292 -1.59 -21.14 2.39
C CYS A 292 -1.71 -22.59 2.90
N LEU A 293 -2.40 -22.81 4.03
CA LEU A 293 -2.63 -24.15 4.57
C LEU A 293 -3.51 -25.00 3.65
N ASN A 294 -4.56 -24.41 3.08
CA ASN A 294 -5.43 -25.09 2.12
C ASN A 294 -4.69 -25.46 0.84
N LEU A 295 -3.86 -24.56 0.31
CA LEU A 295 -3.02 -24.84 -0.87
C LEU A 295 -2.01 -25.96 -0.60
N GLU A 296 -1.37 -25.98 0.57
CA GLU A 296 -0.46 -27.07 0.98
C GLU A 296 -1.19 -28.42 1.03
N GLU A 297 -2.44 -28.45 1.46
CA GLU A 297 -3.25 -29.68 1.49
C GLU A 297 -3.65 -30.14 0.08
N VAL A 298 -4.06 -29.22 -0.81
CA VAL A 298 -4.33 -29.51 -2.22
C VAL A 298 -3.09 -30.09 -2.91
N VAL A 299 -1.91 -29.47 -2.71
CA VAL A 299 -0.65 -29.98 -3.28
C VAL A 299 -0.35 -31.40 -2.78
N LYS A 300 -0.58 -31.70 -1.49
CA LYS A 300 -0.40 -33.06 -0.94
C LYS A 300 -1.35 -34.07 -1.58
N GLN A 301 -2.64 -33.73 -1.70
CA GLN A 301 -3.64 -34.61 -2.32
C GLN A 301 -3.29 -34.92 -3.78
N ARG A 302 -2.92 -33.89 -4.54
CA ARG A 302 -2.51 -34.00 -5.94
C ARG A 302 -1.23 -34.81 -6.12
N THR A 303 -0.25 -34.64 -5.23
CA THR A 303 0.98 -35.45 -5.26
C THR A 303 0.66 -36.93 -5.00
N ALA A 304 -0.21 -37.23 -4.03
CA ALA A 304 -0.63 -38.60 -3.74
C ALA A 304 -1.42 -39.25 -4.90
N GLU A 305 -2.19 -38.47 -5.65
CA GLU A 305 -2.90 -38.93 -6.85
C GLU A 305 -1.93 -39.29 -7.98
N VAL A 306 -0.90 -38.47 -8.20
CA VAL A 306 0.17 -38.77 -9.17
C VAL A 306 0.91 -40.06 -8.80
N ASP A 307 1.25 -40.25 -7.52
CA ASP A 307 1.91 -41.47 -7.05
C ASP A 307 1.04 -42.71 -7.30
N ARG A 308 -0.29 -42.61 -7.09
CA ARG A 308 -1.23 -43.70 -7.39
C ARG A 308 -1.29 -44.02 -8.88
N LEU A 309 -1.34 -43.00 -9.74
CA LEU A 309 -1.36 -43.18 -11.20
C LEU A 309 -0.07 -43.84 -11.69
N GLN A 310 1.10 -43.42 -11.16
CA GLN A 310 2.38 -44.06 -11.47
C GLN A 310 2.40 -45.53 -11.07
N GLN A 311 1.90 -45.88 -9.87
CA GLN A 311 1.79 -47.28 -9.46
C GLN A 311 0.89 -48.09 -10.39
N ARG A 312 -0.25 -47.53 -10.82
CA ARG A 312 -1.16 -48.21 -11.75
C ARG A 312 -0.50 -48.51 -13.09
N ILE A 313 0.27 -47.56 -13.63
CA ILE A 313 1.01 -47.74 -14.89
C ILE A 313 2.03 -48.86 -14.77
N LEU A 314 2.85 -48.87 -13.72
CA LEU A 314 3.80 -49.96 -13.48
C LEU A 314 3.11 -51.33 -13.38
N THR A 315 1.89 -51.36 -12.83
CA THR A 315 1.09 -52.59 -12.75
C THR A 315 0.61 -53.04 -14.12
N LEU A 316 0.09 -52.11 -14.94
CA LEU A 316 -0.37 -52.39 -16.31
C LEU A 316 0.78 -52.81 -17.23
N GLU A 317 1.96 -52.19 -17.11
CA GLU A 317 3.16 -52.60 -17.82
C GLU A 317 3.57 -54.04 -17.46
N ALA A 318 3.47 -54.41 -16.18
CA ALA A 318 3.74 -55.78 -15.74
C ALA A 318 2.69 -56.79 -16.28
N GLU A 319 1.41 -56.43 -16.29
CA GLU A 319 0.32 -57.24 -16.87
C GLU A 319 0.53 -57.44 -18.38
N LEU A 320 0.85 -56.38 -19.12
CA LEU A 320 1.13 -56.43 -20.56
C LEU A 320 2.34 -57.34 -20.86
N ASN A 321 3.43 -57.17 -20.12
CA ASN A 321 4.61 -58.02 -20.27
C ASN A 321 4.30 -59.50 -19.97
N ALA A 322 3.44 -59.78 -18.98
CA ALA A 322 3.01 -61.14 -18.69
C ALA A 322 2.16 -61.75 -19.83
N CYS A 323 1.33 -60.95 -20.50
CA CYS A 323 0.58 -61.38 -21.68
C CYS A 323 1.51 -61.66 -22.87
N LEU A 324 2.47 -60.78 -23.16
CA LEU A 324 3.46 -60.97 -24.22
C LEU A 324 4.30 -62.25 -24.03
N VAL A 325 4.65 -62.59 -22.79
CA VAL A 325 5.40 -63.83 -22.49
C VAL A 325 4.54 -65.08 -22.70
N LYS A 326 3.21 -65.00 -22.53
CA LYS A 326 2.30 -66.14 -22.77
C LYS A 326 2.08 -66.38 -24.26
N THR A 327 1.98 -65.34 -25.08
CA THR A 327 1.80 -65.46 -26.55
C THR A 327 3.04 -65.97 -27.27
N HIS A 328 4.24 -65.84 -26.69
CA HIS A 328 5.48 -66.36 -27.25
C HIS A 328 5.89 -67.75 -26.74
N ARG A 329 4.96 -68.49 -26.11
CA ARG A 329 5.23 -69.81 -25.53
C ARG A 329 4.75 -70.98 -26.38
N GLU A 330 4.83 -70.88 -27.70
CA GLU A 330 4.93 -72.07 -28.56
C GLU A 330 6.39 -72.26 -29.01
N PRO A 331 7.08 -73.33 -28.59
CA PRO A 331 8.39 -73.65 -29.14
C PRO A 331 8.21 -74.26 -30.53
N ALA A 332 8.36 -73.44 -31.57
CA ALA A 332 8.68 -73.98 -32.89
C ALA A 332 10.00 -74.76 -32.79
N ARG A 333 9.91 -76.10 -32.77
CA ARG A 333 11.04 -77.00 -33.02
C ARG A 333 11.52 -76.74 -34.45
N VAL A 334 12.50 -75.86 -34.60
CA VAL A 334 13.26 -75.72 -35.84
C VAL A 334 14.56 -76.49 -35.66
N GLU A 335 14.73 -77.55 -36.47
CA GLU A 335 15.96 -78.33 -36.57
C GLU A 335 17.14 -77.45 -36.99
N PRO A 336 18.36 -77.71 -36.48
CA PRO A 336 19.54 -76.94 -36.84
C PRO A 336 20.05 -77.39 -38.22
N LEU A 337 19.76 -76.62 -39.26
CA LEU A 337 20.48 -76.72 -40.52
C LEU A 337 21.85 -76.05 -40.37
N PHE A 338 22.87 -76.90 -40.26
CA PHE A 338 24.25 -76.58 -40.57
C PHE A 338 24.30 -75.92 -41.95
N LEU A 339 24.82 -74.70 -42.02
CA LEU A 339 25.26 -74.09 -43.26
C LEU A 339 26.64 -73.49 -43.05
N GLU A 340 27.55 -74.03 -43.84
CA GLU A 340 28.98 -73.78 -43.87
C GLU A 340 29.28 -72.33 -44.24
N SER A 341 30.39 -71.84 -43.68
CA SER A 341 31.09 -70.61 -44.05
C SER A 341 31.33 -70.49 -45.55
N PRO A 342 31.40 -69.25 -46.06
CA PRO A 342 32.59 -68.91 -46.82
C PRO A 342 33.29 -67.64 -46.34
N THR A 343 34.59 -67.72 -46.56
CA THR A 343 35.68 -66.77 -46.40
C THR A 343 35.59 -65.55 -47.33
N GLU A 344 36.46 -64.59 -47.00
CA GLU A 344 37.06 -63.53 -47.84
C GLU A 344 36.46 -62.11 -47.81
N ASP A 345 37.29 -61.24 -47.22
CA ASP A 345 37.72 -59.92 -47.71
C ASP A 345 36.74 -58.74 -47.70
N ASP A 346 36.79 -57.96 -46.61
CA ASP A 346 36.47 -56.54 -46.64
C ASP A 346 37.62 -55.70 -46.05
N PRO A 347 38.37 -54.93 -46.86
CA PRO A 347 39.51 -54.14 -46.41
C PRO A 347 39.14 -52.64 -46.34
N TYR A 348 38.26 -52.22 -45.42
CA TYR A 348 38.13 -50.79 -45.09
C TYR A 348 37.77 -50.57 -43.61
N ALA A 349 38.80 -50.60 -42.76
CA ALA A 349 38.76 -50.05 -41.42
C ALA A 349 39.52 -48.71 -41.41
N PRO A 350 38.89 -47.57 -41.07
CA PRO A 350 39.61 -46.40 -40.59
C PRO A 350 39.66 -46.40 -39.06
N GLU A 351 40.89 -46.24 -38.58
CA GLU A 351 41.35 -46.28 -37.21
C GLU A 351 40.72 -45.20 -36.32
N LEU A 352 40.35 -45.61 -35.09
CA LEU A 352 40.15 -44.72 -33.94
C LEU A 352 41.51 -44.44 -33.29
N PRO A 353 41.84 -43.18 -32.95
CA PRO A 353 42.81 -42.89 -31.91
C PRO A 353 42.11 -42.64 -30.55
N PRO A 354 42.69 -43.13 -29.46
CA PRO A 354 42.18 -42.98 -28.10
C PRO A 354 42.63 -41.63 -27.51
N ASP A 355 41.81 -41.01 -26.67
CA ASP A 355 42.19 -40.39 -25.40
C ASP A 355 41.09 -39.45 -24.85
N LEU A 356 41.11 -39.29 -23.53
CA LEU A 356 40.48 -38.25 -22.71
C LEU A 356 39.11 -38.54 -22.08
N ILE A 357 39.16 -39.47 -21.12
CA ILE A 357 38.55 -39.23 -19.80
C ILE A 357 39.36 -38.12 -19.10
N ALA A 358 38.74 -36.97 -18.82
CA ALA A 358 38.86 -36.15 -17.58
C ALA A 358 38.74 -34.62 -17.81
N LEU A 359 38.14 -33.96 -16.80
CA LEU A 359 38.09 -32.51 -16.48
C LEU A 359 36.95 -31.73 -17.18
N SER A 360 35.85 -31.38 -16.50
CA SER A 360 35.66 -30.42 -15.39
C SER A 360 36.13 -28.98 -15.69
N ARG A 361 35.15 -28.07 -15.62
CA ARG A 361 35.17 -26.64 -15.24
C ARG A 361 35.47 -25.56 -16.30
N ARG A 362 34.44 -24.72 -16.43
CA ARG A 362 34.36 -23.24 -16.46
C ARG A 362 34.42 -22.50 -17.81
N ALA A 363 33.41 -21.63 -17.93
CA ALA A 363 33.41 -20.29 -18.55
C ALA A 363 33.49 -20.30 -20.08
N SER A 364 32.91 -19.40 -20.86
CA SER A 364 31.99 -18.25 -20.76
C SER A 364 31.94 -17.69 -22.20
N LEU A 365 31.09 -16.70 -22.46
CA LEU A 365 31.00 -15.91 -23.71
C LEU A 365 30.32 -16.61 -24.90
N GLU A 366 29.55 -15.96 -25.77
CA GLU A 366 28.76 -14.72 -25.78
C GLU A 366 28.08 -14.74 -27.17
N HIS A 367 26.75 -14.54 -27.21
CA HIS A 367 26.02 -13.65 -28.14
C HIS A 367 24.68 -14.19 -28.70
N PRO A 368 23.70 -13.29 -28.92
CA PRO A 368 22.27 -13.60 -28.94
C PRO A 368 21.66 -13.70 -30.36
N PRO A 369 20.42 -14.21 -30.51
CA PRO A 369 19.72 -14.14 -31.78
C PRO A 369 19.00 -12.80 -31.97
N ILE A 370 19.42 -12.12 -33.05
CA ILE A 370 18.68 -11.33 -34.05
C ILE A 370 17.24 -10.94 -33.70
N ALA A 371 17.01 -9.63 -33.55
CA ALA A 371 15.71 -9.00 -33.51
C ALA A 371 15.11 -8.88 -34.92
N PHE A 372 13.84 -9.27 -35.07
CA PHE A 372 13.00 -8.95 -36.22
C PHE A 372 11.99 -7.87 -35.79
N PHE A 373 12.04 -6.72 -36.47
CA PHE A 373 10.99 -5.69 -36.47
C PHE A 373 10.18 -5.85 -37.76
N PRO A 374 8.86 -5.64 -37.71
CA PRO A 374 8.15 -5.05 -38.84
C PRO A 374 7.68 -3.64 -38.46
N GLU A 375 8.20 -2.67 -39.21
CA GLU A 375 7.61 -1.36 -39.42
C GLU A 375 6.32 -1.53 -40.22
N ASP A 376 5.22 -0.93 -39.79
CA ASP A 376 4.09 -0.65 -40.68
C ASP A 376 3.66 0.81 -40.49
N ASP A 377 4.08 1.62 -41.46
CA ASP A 377 3.56 2.92 -41.80
C ASP A 377 2.13 2.81 -42.33
N ILE A 378 1.14 3.38 -41.64
CA ILE A 378 -0.12 3.77 -42.28
C ILE A 378 -0.47 5.21 -41.90
N TYR A 379 -0.14 6.09 -42.85
CA TYR A 379 -0.74 7.40 -43.08
C TYR A 379 -2.27 7.31 -43.14
N VAL A 380 -2.98 8.07 -42.29
CA VAL A 380 -4.33 8.55 -42.63
C VAL A 380 -4.44 10.03 -42.28
N LYS A 381 -4.47 10.84 -43.34
CA LYS A 381 -4.91 12.24 -43.34
C LYS A 381 -6.43 12.27 -43.21
N SER A 382 -6.94 13.13 -42.33
CA SER A 382 -8.19 13.86 -42.56
C SER A 382 -8.39 14.97 -41.53
N GLU A 383 -8.26 16.21 -41.97
CA GLU A 383 -9.01 17.37 -41.46
C GLU A 383 -10.05 17.79 -42.54
N PRO A 384 -10.82 18.88 -42.39
CA PRO A 384 -11.99 18.97 -41.52
C PRO A 384 -13.22 19.55 -42.27
N THR A 385 -14.43 19.39 -41.73
CA THR A 385 -15.63 20.22 -41.97
C THR A 385 -16.64 19.73 -40.93
N SER A 386 -17.41 20.54 -40.20
CA SER A 386 -18.30 21.59 -40.67
C SER A 386 -18.80 22.38 -39.45
N SER A 387 -18.86 23.69 -39.65
CA SER A 387 -19.68 24.71 -38.97
C SER A 387 -20.96 24.23 -38.28
N ASN A 388 -21.19 24.74 -37.07
CA ASN A 388 -22.51 25.20 -36.64
C ASN A 388 -22.33 26.41 -35.71
N GLU A 389 -22.51 27.59 -36.30
CA GLU A 389 -22.76 28.86 -35.61
C GLU A 389 -24.15 28.79 -34.96
N LEU A 390 -24.25 29.18 -33.69
CA LEU A 390 -25.50 29.63 -33.09
C LEU A 390 -25.21 30.86 -32.24
N ASP A 391 -25.56 32.00 -32.81
CA ASP A 391 -25.70 33.29 -32.16
C ASP A 391 -26.70 33.22 -30.99
N PHE A 392 -26.31 33.81 -29.86
CA PHE A 392 -27.25 34.24 -28.83
C PHE A 392 -26.86 35.63 -28.34
N ASP A 393 -27.36 36.64 -29.05
CA ASP A 393 -27.55 37.99 -28.53
C ASP A 393 -28.68 37.99 -27.49
N ALA A 394 -28.39 38.44 -26.28
CA ALA A 394 -29.42 38.83 -25.31
C ALA A 394 -28.93 39.98 -24.42
N ASP A 395 -29.26 41.20 -24.85
CA ASP A 395 -29.23 42.43 -24.07
C ASP A 395 -30.04 42.31 -22.75
N PRO A 396 -29.56 42.88 -21.62
CA PRO A 396 -30.37 42.98 -20.40
C PRO A 396 -31.33 44.19 -20.43
N PRO A 397 -32.54 44.08 -19.86
CA PRO A 397 -33.55 45.12 -19.97
C PRO A 397 -33.27 46.30 -19.04
N ARG A 398 -33.22 47.49 -19.66
CA ARG A 398 -33.35 48.80 -19.02
C ARG A 398 -34.67 48.91 -18.25
N ARG A 399 -34.61 49.20 -16.94
CA ARG A 399 -35.76 49.75 -16.19
C ARG A 399 -35.59 51.25 -15.93
N ARG A 400 -36.55 52.01 -16.47
CA ARG A 400 -36.88 53.43 -16.26
C ARG A 400 -37.15 53.68 -14.76
N ARG A 401 -36.61 54.75 -14.14
CA ARG A 401 -37.02 56.17 -14.13
C ARG A 401 -38.44 56.45 -13.59
N SER A 402 -38.49 56.98 -12.37
CA SER A 402 -39.47 57.91 -11.78
C SER A 402 -38.71 58.67 -10.67
N GLN A 403 -38.28 59.94 -10.79
CA GLN A 403 -39.04 61.20 -10.60
C GLN A 403 -40.10 61.06 -9.48
N SER A 404 -40.08 61.75 -8.32
CA SER A 404 -39.79 63.18 -8.04
C SER A 404 -39.47 63.40 -6.53
N PRO A 405 -39.04 64.61 -6.08
CA PRO A 405 -38.38 64.87 -4.79
C PRO A 405 -39.34 65.38 -3.68
N PRO A 406 -38.90 65.58 -2.42
CA PRO A 406 -38.48 66.94 -2.04
C PRO A 406 -37.45 67.09 -0.89
N ARG A 407 -36.92 68.32 -0.85
CA ARG A 407 -36.52 69.14 0.31
C ARG A 407 -35.16 68.96 0.99
N ALA A 408 -34.42 70.06 0.87
CA ALA A 408 -33.22 70.45 1.55
C ALA A 408 -33.33 70.38 3.09
N SER A 409 -32.26 69.87 3.70
CA SER A 409 -31.81 70.33 5.01
C SER A 409 -30.28 70.26 5.03
N THR A 410 -29.67 71.44 5.15
CA THR A 410 -28.25 71.65 5.35
C THR A 410 -27.81 71.04 6.67
N SER A 411 -27.00 69.98 6.62
CA SER A 411 -26.25 69.50 7.78
C SER A 411 -24.81 69.21 7.38
N LYS A 412 -23.90 69.98 8.00
CA LYS A 412 -22.44 69.88 7.95
C LYS A 412 -21.97 68.43 7.89
N VAL A 413 -21.45 68.02 6.74
CA VAL A 413 -20.69 66.77 6.60
C VAL A 413 -19.30 67.03 7.15
N GLN A 414 -19.08 66.66 8.41
CA GLN A 414 -17.75 66.33 8.90
C GLN A 414 -17.22 65.17 8.06
N LEU A 415 -16.13 65.42 7.33
CA LEU A 415 -15.29 64.38 6.74
C LEU A 415 -14.74 63.51 7.88
N LYS A 416 -15.49 62.46 8.26
CA LYS A 416 -14.92 61.33 8.98
C LYS A 416 -13.96 60.62 8.02
N PRO A 417 -12.70 60.38 8.40
CA PRO A 417 -11.83 59.52 7.61
C PRO A 417 -12.50 58.16 7.52
N LYS A 418 -12.85 57.75 6.29
CA LYS A 418 -13.32 56.38 6.01
C LYS A 418 -12.22 55.46 6.53
N SER A 419 -12.55 54.76 7.61
CA SER A 419 -11.63 53.84 8.24
C SER A 419 -11.28 52.75 7.24
N ALA A 420 -9.98 52.52 7.02
CA ALA A 420 -9.43 51.33 6.38
C ALA A 420 -9.75 50.02 7.14
N ARG A 421 -10.70 50.07 8.09
CA ARG A 421 -11.09 48.98 8.98
C ARG A 421 -12.20 48.11 8.41
N ASN A 422 -12.93 48.59 7.39
CA ASN A 422 -14.00 47.82 6.76
C ASN A 422 -13.52 46.85 5.67
N ASP A 423 -12.32 47.03 5.11
CA ASP A 423 -11.75 46.06 4.14
C ASP A 423 -11.22 44.81 4.84
N ALA A 424 -10.82 44.91 6.11
CA ALA A 424 -10.44 43.74 6.92
C ALA A 424 -11.64 42.84 7.28
N ALA A 425 -12.88 43.36 7.21
CA ALA A 425 -14.10 42.65 7.58
C ALA A 425 -14.70 41.81 6.44
N ARG A 426 -14.10 41.80 5.25
CA ARG A 426 -14.47 40.95 4.10
C ARG A 426 -13.54 39.76 3.89
N ARG A 427 -12.81 39.33 4.92
CA ARG A 427 -12.07 38.08 4.87
C ARG A 427 -13.07 36.94 4.90
N LEU A 428 -13.23 36.28 3.76
CA LEU A 428 -14.08 35.10 3.64
C LEU A 428 -13.47 34.00 4.51
N ALA A 429 -14.31 33.10 5.03
CA ALA A 429 -13.79 31.90 5.68
C ALA A 429 -12.91 31.14 4.66
N PRO A 430 -11.80 30.51 5.08
CA PRO A 430 -10.86 29.83 4.16
C PRO A 430 -11.54 28.84 3.19
N HIS A 431 -12.63 28.21 3.64
CA HIS A 431 -13.44 27.32 2.81
C HIS A 431 -14.20 28.05 1.67
N ALA A 432 -14.71 29.26 1.93
CA ALA A 432 -15.40 30.06 0.91
C ALA A 432 -14.42 30.64 -0.12
N GLU A 433 -13.19 30.97 0.28
CA GLU A 433 -12.12 31.34 -0.66
C GLU A 433 -11.74 30.16 -1.56
N ARG A 434 -11.57 28.97 -0.97
CA ARG A 434 -11.34 27.73 -1.72
C ARG A 434 -12.43 27.48 -2.76
N GLN A 435 -13.68 27.64 -2.37
CA GLN A 435 -14.82 27.44 -3.26
C GLN A 435 -14.77 28.39 -4.48
N LYS A 436 -14.40 29.67 -4.28
CA LYS A 436 -14.24 30.63 -5.39
C LYS A 436 -13.12 30.23 -6.35
N TYR A 437 -12.00 29.72 -5.83
CA TYR A 437 -10.95 29.20 -6.68
C TYR A 437 -11.41 28.00 -7.49
N LEU A 438 -12.16 27.08 -6.87
CA LEU A 438 -12.74 25.92 -7.55
C LEU A 438 -13.74 26.35 -8.63
N GLU A 439 -14.62 27.30 -8.35
CA GLU A 439 -15.57 27.86 -9.31
C GLU A 439 -14.87 28.53 -10.48
N HIS A 440 -13.77 29.25 -10.23
CA HIS A 440 -12.98 29.87 -11.29
C HIS A 440 -12.19 28.83 -12.11
N MET A 441 -11.72 27.75 -11.47
CA MET A 441 -10.97 26.69 -12.16
C MET A 441 -11.85 25.65 -12.85
N ALA A 442 -13.14 25.56 -12.49
CA ALA A 442 -14.08 24.58 -13.03
C ALA A 442 -14.33 24.64 -14.56
N PRO A 443 -14.34 25.82 -15.22
CA PRO A 443 -14.56 25.90 -16.66
C PRO A 443 -13.40 25.39 -17.52
N PHE A 444 -12.22 25.20 -16.94
CA PHE A 444 -11.06 24.75 -17.71
C PHE A 444 -11.22 23.29 -18.15
N VAL A 445 -11.03 23.04 -19.45
CA VAL A 445 -11.21 21.73 -20.06
C VAL A 445 -10.25 20.71 -19.45
N ARG A 446 -10.78 19.53 -19.14
CA ARG A 446 -9.97 18.39 -18.69
C ARG A 446 -9.23 17.79 -19.89
N PRO A 447 -7.91 17.53 -19.78
CA PRO A 447 -7.19 16.85 -20.84
C PRO A 447 -7.75 15.42 -21.02
N SER A 448 -8.05 15.05 -22.26
CA SER A 448 -8.72 13.79 -22.61
C SER A 448 -7.85 12.53 -22.49
N SER A 449 -6.52 12.68 -22.39
CA SER A 449 -5.57 11.57 -22.57
C SER A 449 -4.53 11.39 -21.45
N ARG A 450 -4.79 11.90 -20.24
CA ARG A 450 -3.82 11.80 -19.14
C ARG A 450 -4.05 10.55 -18.29
N SER A 451 -2.98 9.80 -18.01
CA SER A 451 -2.95 8.79 -16.95
C SER A 451 -3.37 9.39 -15.60
N HIS A 452 -4.06 8.62 -14.76
CA HIS A 452 -4.45 9.13 -13.44
C HIS A 452 -3.19 9.41 -12.63
N PHE A 453 -3.17 10.52 -11.89
CA PHE A 453 -2.00 10.88 -11.08
C PHE A 453 -1.59 9.76 -10.11
N LYS A 454 -2.56 8.97 -9.63
CA LYS A 454 -2.33 7.83 -8.72
C LYS A 454 -1.46 6.73 -9.35
N ASP A 455 -1.41 6.67 -10.67
CA ASP A 455 -0.62 5.68 -11.42
C ASP A 455 0.80 6.19 -11.70
N LEU A 456 1.09 7.46 -11.39
CA LEU A 456 2.42 8.04 -11.55
C LEU A 456 3.32 7.60 -10.39
N ARG A 457 4.48 7.04 -10.73
CA ARG A 457 5.55 6.67 -9.82
C ARG A 457 6.38 7.89 -9.43
N PRO A 458 6.97 7.89 -8.23
CA PRO A 458 7.86 8.96 -7.81
C PRO A 458 9.14 8.96 -8.65
N VAL A 459 9.56 10.15 -9.08
CA VAL A 459 10.76 10.34 -9.92
C VAL A 459 12.01 10.63 -9.09
N SER A 460 11.86 11.13 -7.86
CA SER A 460 12.97 11.41 -6.95
C SER A 460 12.50 11.55 -5.51
N LEU A 461 13.45 11.59 -4.57
CA LEU A 461 13.22 12.08 -3.21
C LEU A 461 13.43 13.60 -3.17
N ALA A 462 12.78 14.31 -2.25
CA ALA A 462 12.83 15.77 -2.24
C ALA A 462 14.23 16.38 -2.02
N HIS A 463 15.17 15.64 -1.41
CA HIS A 463 16.57 16.10 -1.31
C HIS A 463 17.31 16.06 -2.67
N GLY A 464 16.98 15.08 -3.54
CA GLY A 464 17.55 14.95 -4.88
C GLY A 464 16.84 15.76 -5.96
N ALA A 465 15.64 16.27 -5.66
CA ALA A 465 14.78 16.92 -6.63
C ALA A 465 15.43 18.13 -7.33
N LEU A 466 16.20 18.96 -6.63
CA LEU A 466 16.84 20.14 -7.24
C LEU A 466 17.90 19.76 -8.29
N SER A 467 18.68 18.70 -8.04
CA SER A 467 19.67 18.20 -9.01
C SER A 467 18.96 17.61 -10.23
N MET A 468 17.92 16.81 -10.00
CA MET A 468 17.08 16.24 -11.06
C MET A 468 16.42 17.34 -11.91
N LEU A 469 15.90 18.41 -11.29
CA LEU A 469 15.26 19.52 -12.00
C LEU A 469 16.25 20.24 -12.91
N SER A 470 17.47 20.50 -12.45
CA SER A 470 18.52 21.13 -13.28
C SER A 470 18.87 20.26 -14.49
N GLN A 471 18.88 18.93 -14.35
CA GLN A 471 19.08 18.03 -15.49
C GLN A 471 17.86 18.00 -16.41
N ALA A 472 16.64 18.01 -15.85
CA ALA A 472 15.41 18.05 -16.63
C ALA A 472 15.31 19.32 -17.48
N GLU A 473 15.70 20.48 -16.94
CA GLU A 473 15.75 21.76 -17.66
C GLU A 473 16.66 21.70 -18.90
N SER A 474 17.69 20.85 -18.90
CA SER A 474 18.54 20.66 -20.09
C SER A 474 17.91 19.77 -21.17
N LYS A 475 16.85 19.03 -20.84
CA LYS A 475 16.17 18.06 -21.72
C LYS A 475 14.88 18.59 -22.33
N THR A 476 14.31 19.65 -21.77
CA THR A 476 13.04 20.23 -22.23
C THR A 476 13.19 21.70 -22.58
N SER A 477 12.35 22.17 -23.51
CA SER A 477 12.22 23.59 -23.84
C SER A 477 11.29 24.35 -22.88
N LEU A 478 10.48 23.64 -22.10
CA LEU A 478 9.55 24.23 -21.14
C LEU A 478 10.23 24.35 -19.76
N PRO A 479 9.93 25.42 -19.01
CA PRO A 479 10.46 25.60 -17.67
C PRO A 479 9.98 24.49 -16.72
N CYS A 480 10.85 24.08 -15.79
CA CYS A 480 10.48 23.18 -14.70
C CYS A 480 9.99 23.98 -13.49
N LEU A 481 8.78 23.67 -13.04
CA LEU A 481 8.13 24.33 -11.91
C LEU A 481 8.06 23.37 -10.72
N PHE A 482 8.77 23.68 -9.63
CA PHE A 482 8.72 22.90 -8.39
C PHE A 482 8.18 23.75 -7.22
N LEU A 483 6.92 23.51 -6.87
CA LEU A 483 6.22 24.23 -5.81
C LEU A 483 6.17 23.40 -4.51
N ARG A 484 7.34 23.24 -3.90
CA ARG A 484 7.53 22.42 -2.69
C ARG A 484 6.55 22.79 -1.57
N HIS A 485 5.61 21.88 -1.24
CA HIS A 485 4.53 22.06 -0.26
C HIS A 485 3.65 23.32 -0.45
N ARG A 486 3.62 23.87 -1.67
CA ARG A 486 2.92 25.12 -2.03
C ARG A 486 1.82 24.90 -3.07
N THR A 487 1.35 23.66 -3.20
CA THR A 487 0.35 23.26 -4.19
C THR A 487 -0.89 22.70 -3.49
N VAL A 488 -2.08 23.22 -3.80
CA VAL A 488 -3.37 22.68 -3.33
C VAL A 488 -4.13 22.11 -4.51
N TRP A 489 -4.51 20.83 -4.44
CA TRP A 489 -5.27 20.18 -5.50
C TRP A 489 -6.75 20.59 -5.45
N CYS A 490 -7.27 20.98 -6.62
CA CYS A 490 -8.68 21.34 -6.81
C CYS A 490 -9.56 20.14 -7.15
N THR A 491 -8.96 19.13 -7.81
CA THR A 491 -9.66 17.93 -8.27
C THR A 491 -9.02 16.66 -7.67
N PRO A 492 -9.81 15.61 -7.38
CA PRO A 492 -9.29 14.32 -6.90
C PRO A 492 -8.22 13.71 -7.81
N ASP A 493 -8.38 13.84 -9.13
CA ASP A 493 -7.44 13.34 -10.14
C ASP A 493 -6.21 14.23 -10.35
N ARG A 494 -6.08 15.30 -9.55
CA ARG A 494 -4.96 16.25 -9.62
C ARG A 494 -4.78 16.87 -11.02
N LEU A 495 -5.89 17.14 -11.72
CA LEU A 495 -5.92 17.83 -13.02
C LEU A 495 -5.74 19.34 -12.88
N HIS A 496 -6.37 19.92 -11.86
CA HIS A 496 -6.23 21.34 -11.53
C HIS A 496 -5.65 21.50 -10.13
N ALA A 497 -4.80 22.50 -9.97
CA ALA A 497 -4.22 22.87 -8.69
C ALA A 497 -4.15 24.38 -8.53
N LEU A 498 -3.90 24.82 -7.31
CA LEU A 498 -3.54 26.18 -6.97
C LEU A 498 -2.09 26.19 -6.52
N GLY A 499 -1.27 27.02 -7.17
CA GLY A 499 0.11 27.27 -6.79
C GLY A 499 0.21 28.55 -5.96
N PHE A 500 0.88 28.47 -4.81
CA PHE A 500 1.10 29.63 -3.95
C PHE A 500 2.56 30.07 -3.98
N VAL A 501 2.80 31.34 -4.31
CA VAL A 501 4.14 31.91 -4.42
C VAL A 501 4.24 33.10 -3.49
N PRO A 502 5.34 33.29 -2.75
CA PRO A 502 5.49 34.50 -1.97
C PRO A 502 5.45 35.72 -2.89
N THR A 503 4.94 36.86 -2.42
CA THR A 503 4.97 38.11 -3.22
C THR A 503 6.38 38.65 -3.39
N GLN A 504 7.26 38.36 -2.42
CA GLN A 504 8.66 38.80 -2.41
C GLN A 504 9.56 37.70 -1.87
N ARG A 505 10.81 37.70 -2.34
CA ARG A 505 11.88 36.78 -1.91
C ARG A 505 13.14 37.57 -1.56
N LEU A 506 13.97 37.02 -0.69
CA LEU A 506 15.24 37.62 -0.31
C LEU A 506 16.32 37.24 -1.33
N VAL A 507 16.98 38.22 -1.93
CA VAL A 507 18.12 38.05 -2.83
C VAL A 507 19.19 39.04 -2.39
N ASP A 508 20.37 38.54 -2.03
CA ASP A 508 21.49 39.37 -1.56
C ASP A 508 21.09 40.36 -0.45
N GLU A 509 20.33 39.86 0.54
CA GLU A 509 19.78 40.63 1.67
C GLU A 509 18.79 41.75 1.29
N GLN A 510 18.31 41.77 0.05
CA GLN A 510 17.28 42.69 -0.42
C GLN A 510 15.99 41.95 -0.75
N TRP A 511 14.86 42.55 -0.39
CA TRP A 511 13.54 42.05 -0.75
C TRP A 511 13.22 42.42 -2.20
N VAL A 512 13.04 41.40 -3.03
CA VAL A 512 12.74 41.55 -4.46
C VAL A 512 11.41 40.85 -4.77
N PRO A 513 10.54 41.39 -5.64
CA PRO A 513 9.35 40.69 -6.10
C PRO A 513 9.66 39.29 -6.65
N ASP A 514 8.83 38.31 -6.31
CA ASP A 514 8.90 36.97 -6.91
C ASP A 514 7.93 36.89 -8.09
N ASP A 515 8.45 37.19 -9.27
CA ASP A 515 7.66 37.21 -10.51
C ASP A 515 7.63 35.84 -11.21
N THR A 516 8.07 34.75 -10.56
CA THR A 516 8.31 33.47 -11.24
C THR A 516 7.06 32.94 -11.93
N LEU A 517 5.92 32.90 -11.22
CA LEU A 517 4.64 32.48 -11.82
C LEU A 517 3.94 33.61 -12.57
N SER A 518 4.11 34.87 -12.16
CA SER A 518 3.56 36.04 -12.86
C SER A 518 4.01 36.07 -14.33
N ARG A 519 5.31 35.86 -14.57
CA ARG A 519 5.87 35.83 -15.94
C ARG A 519 5.36 34.66 -16.77
N LEU A 520 5.09 33.51 -16.14
CA LEU A 520 4.50 32.36 -16.82
C LEU A 520 3.04 32.63 -17.18
N ALA A 521 2.27 33.19 -16.24
CA ALA A 521 0.86 33.51 -16.44
C ALA A 521 0.64 34.61 -17.49
N GLU A 522 1.45 35.68 -17.46
CA GLU A 522 1.37 36.79 -18.44
C GLU A 522 1.60 36.35 -19.89
N ARG A 523 2.35 35.25 -20.07
CA ARG A 523 2.70 34.72 -21.39
C ARG A 523 1.89 33.48 -21.78
N ASP A 524 0.90 33.10 -20.96
CA ASP A 524 0.16 31.85 -21.08
C ASP A 524 1.10 30.64 -21.27
N GLN A 525 2.24 30.67 -20.56
CA GLN A 525 3.29 29.68 -20.72
C GLN A 525 2.99 28.41 -19.94
N ARG A 526 3.39 27.30 -20.55
CA ARG A 526 3.32 25.96 -19.96
C ARG A 526 4.60 25.65 -19.20
N ALA A 527 4.48 24.88 -18.13
CA ALA A 527 5.62 24.42 -17.33
C ALA A 527 5.47 22.94 -16.96
N HIS A 528 6.59 22.25 -16.82
CA HIS A 528 6.63 20.91 -16.23
C HIS A 528 6.47 21.03 -14.72
N LEU A 529 5.34 20.56 -14.18
CA LEU A 529 5.06 20.66 -12.75
C LEU A 529 5.62 19.45 -12.01
N PHE A 530 6.40 19.73 -10.97
CA PHE A 530 6.90 18.75 -10.01
C PHE A 530 6.27 19.02 -8.65
N VAL A 531 5.81 17.96 -7.99
CA VAL A 531 5.06 18.07 -6.73
C VAL A 531 5.58 17.07 -5.71
N GLN A 532 5.68 17.52 -4.47
CA GLN A 532 6.08 16.68 -3.36
C GLN A 532 4.84 16.12 -2.67
N ASP A 533 4.72 14.79 -2.59
CA ASP A 533 3.56 14.10 -2.03
C ASP A 533 3.79 13.80 -0.54
N GLY A 534 3.44 14.76 0.32
CA GLY A 534 3.62 14.67 1.77
C GLY A 534 4.13 15.97 2.38
N ARG A 535 4.26 15.99 3.71
CA ARG A 535 4.74 17.14 4.49
C ARG A 535 6.21 17.04 4.89
N GLU A 536 6.81 15.86 4.78
CA GLU A 536 8.14 15.59 5.27
C GLU A 536 9.20 16.00 4.24
N ALA A 537 10.42 16.30 4.69
CA ALA A 537 11.52 16.62 3.79
C ALA A 537 12.01 15.42 2.96
N THR A 538 11.64 14.21 3.36
CA THR A 538 11.92 12.93 2.72
C THR A 538 10.80 12.50 1.76
N SER A 539 9.67 13.21 1.73
CA SER A 539 8.53 12.79 0.92
C SER A 539 8.88 12.73 -0.58
N PRO A 540 8.33 11.75 -1.31
CA PRO A 540 8.62 11.54 -2.71
C PRO A 540 8.17 12.72 -3.58
N VAL A 541 8.93 12.98 -4.63
CA VAL A 541 8.61 13.97 -5.66
C VAL A 541 8.11 13.25 -6.90
N HIS A 542 6.96 13.71 -7.39
CA HIS A 542 6.31 13.21 -8.59
C HIS A 542 6.40 14.26 -9.69
N TYR A 543 6.61 13.81 -10.92
CA TYR A 543 6.39 14.64 -12.10
C TYR A 543 4.89 14.60 -12.42
N ALA A 544 4.20 15.72 -12.23
CA ALA A 544 2.76 15.80 -12.36
C ALA A 544 2.30 15.99 -13.82
N GLY A 545 3.20 16.34 -14.74
CA GLY A 545 2.89 16.63 -16.14
C GLY A 545 3.12 18.08 -16.54
N ILE A 546 2.54 18.48 -17.67
CA ILE A 546 2.63 19.84 -18.21
C ILE A 546 1.41 20.62 -17.74
N TYR A 547 1.64 21.82 -17.18
CA TYR A 547 0.59 22.69 -16.66
C TYR A 547 0.67 24.07 -17.31
N ALA A 548 -0.49 24.59 -17.73
CA ALA A 548 -0.68 26.01 -18.01
C ALA A 548 -0.89 26.77 -16.71
N VAL A 549 -0.27 27.96 -16.60
CA VAL A 549 -0.36 28.82 -15.42
C VAL A 549 -1.33 29.96 -15.70
N HIS A 550 -2.36 30.07 -14.87
CA HIS A 550 -3.42 31.07 -14.98
C HIS A 550 -3.29 32.13 -13.89
N ASP A 551 -3.45 33.40 -14.26
CA ASP A 551 -3.49 34.50 -13.31
C ASP A 551 -4.81 34.49 -12.53
N MET A 552 -4.72 34.40 -11.20
CA MET A 552 -5.89 34.41 -10.31
C MET A 552 -6.10 35.76 -9.62
N ARG A 553 -5.34 36.82 -9.98
CA ARG A 553 -5.41 38.14 -9.33
C ARG A 553 -6.80 38.79 -9.42
N ALA A 554 -7.58 38.45 -10.44
CA ALA A 554 -8.97 38.87 -10.57
C ALA A 554 -9.90 38.23 -9.53
N VAL A 555 -9.58 37.02 -9.07
CA VAL A 555 -10.32 36.28 -8.04
C VAL A 555 -9.80 36.61 -6.65
N HIS A 556 -8.48 36.73 -6.53
CA HIS A 556 -7.81 36.91 -5.26
C HIS A 556 -6.61 37.84 -5.38
N PRO A 557 -6.63 39.01 -4.72
CA PRO A 557 -5.58 40.00 -4.87
C PRO A 557 -4.23 39.48 -4.34
N PRO A 558 -3.11 39.97 -4.90
CA PRO A 558 -1.80 39.68 -4.37
C PRO A 558 -1.66 40.20 -2.93
N GLY A 559 -0.76 39.61 -2.16
CA GLY A 559 -0.54 40.05 -0.77
C GLY A 559 -1.43 39.35 0.27
N SER A 560 -1.95 38.18 -0.06
CA SER A 560 -2.87 37.44 0.81
C SER A 560 -2.17 36.59 1.86
N ILE A 561 -2.89 36.26 2.93
CA ILE A 561 -2.40 35.38 3.99
C ILE A 561 -2.44 33.94 3.51
N LEU A 562 -1.39 33.20 3.85
CA LEU A 562 -1.24 31.80 3.50
C LEU A 562 -2.44 30.94 3.97
N PRO A 563 -3.03 30.10 3.10
CA PRO A 563 -4.02 29.11 3.53
C PRO A 563 -3.42 28.10 4.52
N SER A 564 -4.25 27.56 5.42
CA SER A 564 -3.83 26.56 6.43
C SER A 564 -3.22 25.29 5.85
N ASP A 565 -3.57 24.97 4.61
CA ASP A 565 -3.19 23.72 3.94
C ASP A 565 -1.80 23.83 3.30
N ILE A 566 -1.28 25.06 3.13
CA ILE A 566 0.07 25.31 2.65
C ILE A 566 1.02 25.37 3.84
N LEU A 567 2.13 24.63 3.74
CA LEU A 567 3.13 24.64 4.79
C LEU A 567 3.90 25.95 4.78
N PHE A 568 3.92 26.62 5.94
CA PHE A 568 4.69 27.84 6.18
C PHE A 568 6.16 27.67 5.76
N THR A 569 6.77 26.54 6.09
CA THR A 569 8.17 26.20 5.74
C THR A 569 8.42 26.17 4.23
N GLY A 570 7.43 25.72 3.44
CA GLY A 570 7.51 25.71 1.97
C GLY A 570 7.57 27.13 1.39
N VAL A 571 6.81 28.06 1.96
CA VAL A 571 6.84 29.48 1.57
C VAL A 571 8.15 30.14 1.97
N MET A 572 8.61 29.90 3.20
CA MET A 572 9.90 30.44 3.68
C MET A 572 11.07 30.00 2.80
N ALA A 573 11.09 28.72 2.41
CA ALA A 573 12.11 28.20 1.50
C ALA A 573 12.07 28.91 0.14
N ALA A 574 10.87 29.17 -0.41
CA ALA A 574 10.70 29.92 -1.66
C ALA A 574 11.11 31.40 -1.54
N MET A 575 11.00 31.98 -0.34
CA MET A 575 11.50 33.32 -0.03
C MET A 575 13.03 33.37 0.15
N ASN A 576 13.75 32.26 -0.10
CA ASN A 576 15.17 32.09 0.18
C ASN A 576 15.56 32.24 1.66
N LEU A 577 14.60 32.06 2.57
CA LEU A 577 14.83 32.14 4.00
C LEU A 577 15.23 30.74 4.51
N ARG A 578 16.52 30.57 4.78
CA ARG A 578 17.06 29.31 5.32
C ARG A 578 17.11 29.35 6.85
N VAL A 579 16.43 28.40 7.50
CA VAL A 579 16.59 28.13 8.93
C VAL A 579 17.97 27.49 9.14
N ARG A 580 19.00 28.28 9.51
CA ARG A 580 20.38 27.77 9.68
C ARG A 580 20.59 26.96 10.97
N ARG A 581 19.76 27.15 12.01
CA ARG A 581 19.85 26.43 13.29
C ARG A 581 18.54 25.73 13.60
N ARG A 582 18.60 24.44 13.95
CA ARG A 582 17.46 23.72 14.56
C ARG A 582 17.27 24.30 15.98
N GLY A 583 16.12 24.92 16.25
CA GLY A 583 15.79 25.52 17.55
C GLY A 583 14.85 26.72 17.42
N SER A 584 14.32 27.21 18.54
CA SER A 584 13.46 28.40 18.63
C SER A 584 14.16 29.67 18.12
N GLU A 585 15.44 29.84 18.42
CA GLU A 585 16.26 30.99 17.98
C GLU A 585 16.25 31.20 16.46
N GLY A 586 16.28 30.10 15.69
CA GLY A 586 16.28 30.18 14.23
C GLY A 586 14.96 30.72 13.66
N TYR A 587 13.84 30.45 14.34
CA TYR A 587 12.54 30.97 13.95
C TYR A 587 12.35 32.42 14.36
N GLU A 588 12.89 32.86 15.49
CA GLU A 588 12.83 34.26 15.93
C GLU A 588 13.55 35.18 14.94
N VAL A 589 14.78 34.84 14.54
CA VAL A 589 15.53 35.63 13.55
C VAL A 589 14.80 35.71 12.21
N LEU A 590 14.16 34.62 11.79
CA LEU A 590 13.35 34.62 10.57
C LEU A 590 12.08 35.47 10.70
N HIS A 591 11.44 35.39 11.85
CA HIS A 591 10.25 36.18 12.14
C HIS A 591 10.59 37.68 12.19
N ASP A 592 11.75 38.04 12.72
CA ASP A 592 12.23 39.43 12.72
C ASP A 592 12.57 39.92 11.32
N LYS A 593 13.25 39.11 10.48
CA LYS A 593 13.43 39.44 9.06
C LYS A 593 12.09 39.61 8.34
N LEU A 594 11.10 38.75 8.61
CA LEU A 594 9.77 38.90 8.03
C LEU A 594 9.04 40.15 8.54
N ARG A 595 9.27 40.58 9.78
CA ARG A 595 8.70 41.80 10.35
C ARG A 595 9.18 43.07 9.65
N GLU A 596 10.39 43.04 9.10
CA GLU A 596 10.90 44.15 8.26
C GLU A 596 10.00 44.38 7.03
N LEU A 597 9.44 43.30 6.47
CA LEU A 597 8.60 43.36 5.29
C LEU A 597 7.10 43.40 5.60
N TYR A 598 6.65 42.62 6.58
CA TYR A 598 5.25 42.48 6.97
C TYR A 598 5.10 42.74 8.47
N PRO A 599 4.35 43.77 8.91
CA PRO A 599 4.25 44.12 10.33
C PRO A 599 3.78 42.99 11.26
N ASP A 600 3.05 42.01 10.73
CA ASP A 600 2.56 40.84 11.48
C ASP A 600 3.50 39.63 11.45
N GLY A 601 4.67 39.75 10.81
CA GLY A 601 5.66 38.66 10.68
C GLY A 601 5.16 37.48 9.85
N ARG A 602 4.10 37.64 9.05
CA ARG A 602 3.53 36.55 8.25
C ARG A 602 3.77 36.77 6.76
N PRO A 603 4.34 35.78 6.05
CA PRO A 603 4.61 35.90 4.63
C PRO A 603 3.31 36.10 3.86
N ARG A 604 3.37 36.93 2.82
CA ARG A 604 2.27 37.15 1.91
C ARG A 604 2.47 36.40 0.62
N THR A 605 1.41 35.76 0.14
CA THR A 605 1.43 34.94 -1.07
C THR A 605 0.47 35.46 -2.13
N GLU A 606 0.83 35.17 -3.37
CA GLU A 606 -0.05 35.22 -4.54
C GLU A 606 -0.49 33.79 -4.89
N CYS A 607 -1.69 33.68 -5.44
CA CYS A 607 -2.29 32.42 -5.88
C CYS A 607 -2.32 32.40 -7.40
N PHE A 608 -1.98 31.25 -7.99
CA PHE A 608 -2.04 31.00 -9.43
C PHE A 608 -2.79 29.71 -9.70
N GLY A 609 -3.58 29.70 -10.78
CA GLY A 609 -4.25 28.50 -11.25
C GLY A 609 -3.28 27.65 -12.03
N LEU A 610 -3.24 26.35 -11.76
CA LEU A 610 -2.42 25.39 -12.51
C LEU A 610 -3.37 24.41 -13.18
N GLN A 611 -3.47 24.46 -14.51
CA GLN A 611 -4.28 23.54 -15.30
C GLN A 611 -3.39 22.52 -16.00
N CYS A 612 -3.60 21.24 -15.73
CA CYS A 612 -2.92 20.19 -16.48
C CYS A 612 -3.38 20.21 -17.94
N VAL A 613 -2.42 20.30 -18.87
CA VAL A 613 -2.66 20.27 -20.32
C VAL A 613 -2.19 18.96 -20.95
N GLY A 614 -1.35 18.19 -20.26
CA GLY A 614 -0.85 16.91 -20.75
C GLY A 614 0.25 16.31 -19.87
N LEU A 615 0.86 15.24 -20.35
CA LEU A 615 1.99 14.57 -19.74
C LEU A 615 3.06 14.33 -20.81
N ASP A 616 4.28 14.78 -20.55
CA ASP A 616 5.43 14.42 -21.38
C ASP A 616 5.93 13.03 -20.97
N GLU A 617 5.49 12.02 -21.70
CA GLU A 617 5.83 10.61 -21.42
C GLU A 617 7.32 10.32 -21.61
N GLU A 618 7.99 11.00 -22.53
CA GLU A 618 9.42 10.80 -22.78
C GLU A 618 10.25 11.35 -21.62
N LEU A 619 9.96 12.59 -21.19
CA LEU A 619 10.60 13.17 -20.01
C LEU A 619 10.31 12.33 -18.78
N TYR A 620 9.07 11.86 -18.59
CA TYR A 620 8.70 11.04 -17.46
C TYR A 620 9.46 9.72 -17.40
N ARG A 621 9.54 8.96 -18.51
CA ARG A 621 10.33 7.72 -18.59
C ARG A 621 11.81 7.97 -18.34
N TRP A 622 12.34 9.05 -18.90
CA TRP A 622 13.73 9.44 -18.67
C TRP A 622 14.01 9.74 -17.20
N LEU A 623 13.14 10.51 -16.53
CA LEU A 623 13.23 10.80 -15.10
C LEU A 623 13.20 9.51 -14.25
N LEU A 624 12.34 8.55 -14.61
CA LEU A 624 12.30 7.26 -13.93
C LEU A 624 13.61 6.46 -14.12
N SER A 625 14.25 6.55 -15.29
CA SER A 625 15.53 5.87 -15.55
C SER A 625 16.69 6.42 -14.70
N LEU A 626 16.69 7.72 -14.38
CA LEU A 626 17.70 8.34 -13.50
C LEU A 626 17.65 7.74 -12.08
N ASN A 627 16.44 7.48 -11.59
CA ASN A 627 16.24 6.99 -10.23
C ASN A 627 16.76 5.54 -10.07
N TRP A 628 16.72 4.75 -11.15
CA TRP A 628 17.27 3.39 -11.20
C TRP A 628 18.80 3.34 -11.29
N ALA A 629 19.42 4.33 -11.93
CA ALA A 629 20.86 4.34 -12.18
C ALA A 629 21.70 4.80 -10.97
N GLY A 630 21.14 5.66 -10.10
CA GLY A 630 21.89 6.31 -9.02
C GLY A 630 21.69 5.75 -7.62
N THR A 631 20.66 4.94 -7.40
CA THR A 631 20.28 4.45 -6.08
C THR A 631 19.85 2.99 -6.19
N SER A 632 20.75 2.08 -5.79
CA SER A 632 20.35 0.69 -5.56
C SER A 632 19.13 0.67 -4.64
N PRO A 633 18.00 0.06 -5.04
CA PRO A 633 16.76 0.05 -4.25
C PRO A 633 16.96 -0.43 -2.80
N MET A 634 18.04 -1.17 -2.54
CA MET A 634 18.43 -1.63 -1.19
C MET A 634 18.90 -0.52 -0.23
N LEU A 635 19.40 0.63 -0.69
CA LEU A 635 19.95 1.66 0.20
C LEU A 635 18.89 2.62 0.79
N VAL A 636 17.72 2.72 0.14
CA VAL A 636 16.58 3.47 0.70
C VAL A 636 15.91 2.69 1.84
N ALA A 637 15.97 1.34 1.81
CA ALA A 637 15.48 0.50 2.89
C ALA A 637 16.47 0.34 4.07
N SER A 638 17.78 0.50 3.85
CA SER A 638 18.82 0.21 4.87
C SER A 638 19.44 1.43 5.56
N SER A 639 19.20 2.65 5.09
CA SER A 639 19.68 3.89 5.74
C SER A 639 18.80 4.38 6.89
N TRP A 640 17.66 3.72 7.15
CA TRP A 640 16.85 3.90 8.36
C TRP A 640 17.27 2.91 9.47
N ARG A 641 18.48 3.09 10.04
CA ARG A 641 18.77 2.62 11.40
C ARG A 641 18.91 3.85 12.30
N PRO A 642 18.08 4.00 13.36
CA PRO A 642 18.30 5.05 14.34
C PRO A 642 19.57 4.73 15.14
N GLY A 643 20.57 5.60 15.02
CA GLY A 643 21.60 5.88 16.04
C GLY A 643 22.41 4.70 16.58
N GLY A 644 23.48 4.33 15.87
CA GLY A 644 24.68 3.83 16.54
C GLY A 644 25.51 5.04 16.98
N GLU A 645 25.83 5.11 18.27
CA GLU A 645 26.72 6.11 18.86
C GLU A 645 28.07 6.11 18.11
N GLU A 646 28.36 7.20 17.40
CA GLU A 646 29.72 7.50 16.97
C GLU A 646 30.48 8.01 18.20
N GLY A 647 31.44 7.22 18.65
CA GLY A 647 32.35 7.56 19.73
C GLY A 647 33.27 8.70 19.31
N GLU A 648 33.16 9.82 20.01
CA GLU A 648 34.21 10.83 20.11
C GLU A 648 35.41 10.23 20.84
N GLU A 649 36.52 10.12 20.12
CA GLU A 649 37.85 9.93 20.68
C GLU A 649 38.23 11.18 21.48
N ASP A 650 38.09 11.13 22.81
CA ASP A 650 38.76 12.06 23.70
C ASP A 650 39.81 11.34 24.57
N GLU A 651 41.04 11.64 24.18
CA GLU A 651 42.31 11.27 24.74
C GLU A 651 42.51 11.95 26.10
N PHE A 652 42.16 11.31 27.22
CA PHE A 652 42.80 11.64 28.50
C PHE A 652 42.83 10.44 29.46
N GLY A 653 44.00 9.82 29.53
CA GLY A 653 44.26 8.70 30.42
C GLY A 653 44.15 9.08 31.90
N ARG A 654 43.51 8.21 32.69
CA ARG A 654 43.88 7.97 34.10
C ARG A 654 43.46 6.56 34.53
N ARG A 655 44.50 5.79 34.83
CA ARG A 655 44.58 4.52 35.55
C ARG A 655 43.45 4.33 36.58
N SER A 656 42.77 3.19 36.58
CA SER A 656 42.65 2.35 37.79
C SER A 656 41.98 0.98 37.55
N ARG A 657 42.75 -0.07 37.87
CA ARG A 657 42.39 -1.27 38.64
C ARG A 657 41.12 -2.05 38.26
N THR A 658 41.41 -3.20 37.68
CA THR A 658 40.68 -4.47 37.81
C THR A 658 40.27 -4.79 39.26
N LYS A 659 39.00 -5.14 39.48
CA LYS A 659 38.53 -6.22 40.40
C LYS A 659 37.00 -6.38 40.37
N ASN A 660 36.59 -7.65 40.35
CA ASN A 660 35.30 -8.22 40.79
C ASN A 660 34.08 -8.18 39.85
N SER A 661 34.01 -9.16 38.94
CA SER A 661 32.75 -9.73 38.45
C SER A 661 32.41 -11.02 39.23
N ARG A 662 31.63 -10.92 40.32
CA ARG A 662 30.97 -12.11 40.92
C ARG A 662 29.85 -11.82 41.93
N ARG A 663 29.14 -10.69 41.85
CA ARG A 663 28.10 -10.36 42.84
C ARG A 663 26.89 -9.62 42.27
N GLN A 664 26.32 -10.12 41.18
CA GLN A 664 25.14 -9.51 40.57
C GLN A 664 24.17 -10.54 39.99
N GLU A 665 23.83 -11.56 40.79
CA GLU A 665 22.75 -12.52 40.50
C GLU A 665 21.83 -12.74 41.71
N ARG A 666 21.84 -11.84 42.71
CA ARG A 666 20.97 -11.93 43.90
C ARG A 666 20.06 -10.72 44.15
N SER A 667 20.11 -9.68 43.31
CA SER A 667 19.32 -8.46 43.48
C SER A 667 17.93 -8.48 42.84
N ASP A 668 17.67 -9.41 41.91
CA ASP A 668 16.49 -9.32 41.06
C ASP A 668 15.28 -10.08 41.63
N SER A 669 15.48 -10.91 42.65
CA SER A 669 14.39 -11.63 43.32
C SER A 669 13.70 -10.84 44.44
N GLU A 670 14.40 -9.94 45.13
CA GLU A 670 13.81 -9.15 46.24
C GLU A 670 12.94 -7.98 45.74
N SER A 671 13.26 -7.43 44.56
CA SER A 671 12.50 -6.36 43.90
C SER A 671 11.06 -6.76 43.56
N SER A 672 10.83 -8.02 43.16
CA SER A 672 9.49 -8.48 42.74
C SER A 672 8.53 -8.69 43.92
N GLU A 673 9.06 -9.00 45.11
CA GLU A 673 8.24 -9.25 46.29
C GLU A 673 7.82 -7.93 46.97
N GLU A 674 8.71 -6.94 46.99
CA GLU A 674 8.38 -5.57 47.43
C GLU A 674 7.32 -4.92 46.53
N GLU A 675 7.38 -5.15 45.21
CA GLU A 675 6.38 -4.61 44.28
C GLU A 675 5.01 -5.29 44.44
N ARG A 676 4.98 -6.61 44.68
CA ARG A 676 3.74 -7.34 45.00
C ARG A 676 3.12 -6.85 46.31
N GLU A 677 3.93 -6.51 47.31
CA GLU A 677 3.42 -5.99 48.57
C GLU A 677 2.89 -4.54 48.45
N ARG A 678 3.52 -3.69 47.63
CA ARG A 678 3.00 -2.35 47.30
C ARG A 678 1.65 -2.43 46.58
N LYS A 679 1.48 -3.38 45.65
CA LYS A 679 0.20 -3.63 44.96
C LYS A 679 -0.90 -4.12 45.91
N ARG A 680 -0.56 -4.96 46.90
CA ARG A 680 -1.52 -5.40 47.94
C ARG A 680 -1.94 -4.26 48.88
N LYS A 681 -1.01 -3.37 49.26
CA LYS A 681 -1.30 -2.21 50.13
C LYS A 681 -2.19 -1.18 49.44
N THR A 682 -1.98 -0.93 48.14
CA THR A 682 -2.83 -0.03 47.35
C THR A 682 -4.23 -0.58 47.12
N ALA A 683 -4.37 -1.89 46.84
CA ALA A 683 -5.68 -2.55 46.73
C ALA A 683 -6.49 -2.46 48.04
N ARG A 684 -5.86 -2.71 49.20
CA ARG A 684 -6.52 -2.59 50.52
C ARG A 684 -6.92 -1.14 50.84
N LYS A 685 -6.16 -0.15 50.37
CA LYS A 685 -6.50 1.27 50.55
C LYS A 685 -7.68 1.68 49.67
N ALA A 686 -7.75 1.16 48.45
CA ALA A 686 -8.90 1.35 47.55
C ALA A 686 -10.18 0.70 48.12
N GLU A 687 -10.09 -0.50 48.68
CA GLU A 687 -11.25 -1.19 49.28
C GLU A 687 -11.77 -0.46 50.53
N ARG A 688 -10.89 0.09 51.36
CA ARG A 688 -11.28 0.92 52.51
C ARG A 688 -11.95 2.24 52.09
N SER A 689 -11.44 2.88 51.04
CA SER A 689 -12.04 4.09 50.45
C SER A 689 -13.43 3.80 49.87
N TRP A 690 -13.61 2.64 49.24
CA TRP A 690 -14.91 2.24 48.70
C TRP A 690 -15.93 1.94 49.80
N ARG A 691 -15.52 1.24 50.87
CA ARG A 691 -16.38 0.99 52.04
C ARG A 691 -16.74 2.25 52.83
N SER A 692 -15.88 3.29 52.84
CA SER A 692 -16.21 4.56 53.51
C SER A 692 -17.13 5.45 52.69
N ARG A 693 -17.27 5.22 51.38
CA ARG A 693 -18.21 5.92 50.51
C ARG A 693 -19.58 5.25 50.41
N SER A 694 -19.66 3.97 50.78
CA SER A 694 -20.89 3.17 50.75
C SER A 694 -21.63 3.14 52.10
N ARG A 695 -21.09 3.81 53.13
CA ARG A 695 -21.78 4.20 54.37
C ARG A 695 -22.04 5.69 54.29
#